data_AF-A0A256JD88-F1
#
_entry.id   AF-A0A256JD88-F1
#
_cell.length_a   1.000
_cell.length_b   1.000
_cell.length_c   1.000
_cell.angle_alpha   90.00
_cell.angle_beta   90.00
_cell.angle_gamma   90.00
#
_symmetry.space_group_name_H-M   'P 1'
#
loop_
_entity.id
_entity.type
_entity.pdbx_description
1 polymer ?
#
loop_
_entity_poly.entity_id
_entity_poly.type
_entity_poly.pdbx_seq_one_letter_code
_entity_poly.pdbx_strand_id
1 'polypeptide(L)'
;MVRYEGVEERRKDWMTLLTRYDTETTDRSTLSNLLESIIQTDDAVLFQVVFEPRSDWSPKAQRQKGRLKRGVHTTGGMVARSIFDAIVGVSDEEKQQRHRGDTPEEIGGTIMDSQVDGQRAGQSRMGQIDMKNPSHTYNVSLRAAAQTERTAKNLQDSLSHLSGKFYSIDGKYLGQNENEYRRMLNHGITYPNGFEMVTRRKSMLVCNTEELANFITVSSIDALPKASRGGTGGKPKAQSALTSPNEEVFREFSDGMTIGHAVTALRDDNDNANEISAIDSVNQWWHEIDKRDALALSAGDLTHHYVRAATTGSGKTVATINDMLTTHEQLNGPTILIDPKGGEMCRNYLRCHRTLFGDLEDVEYIKVPEEDGNIPGIPFFDLRPLTRSAGRERETAVQDLIDHYFQLLRFVLGRETVDQAFVANEILTNLIKGLFDEENGSDYFTIGDLLDAARDFQHHGRSIENLEEADPEDLNKALPPAEDEQVRSFLKSHLEKEERQFMNTTDAVLNRIRKLKERDFIWDMLSFEVPEEHWNDEKDWYDREEVPMLDLKNILNGNKVLLMDTGNLRGESSEVFTVLFLSHLWTSVQSLWTPSGDDYITNVIIEESANVARNEIVYNELLPKGREFNLSLGLIMQYPEQVLGEDPRSNRRAYQEILNNVNTKIIGNIATDDMLANSLFHEDLDTDEIKDRIAGLRRGEWVVQLPSTGFHKQKPEILTLKPLPIPPGHSEGPFDVSPKSKFVRERSRDLHTLNRDSKYINSSAGANFSSSGDGDGDNTTTDSDTTGDDGGLKPEQKTLLKNIFDALSGDIKLYDLNKPMTTLPNSEYASDLEDQELVEKVTIGQNKVYYIPTKEGEFLADGKSLSPDEGGELGNESPEHHLGVRLSAAYFDQQGFDITLYGDINRGENKTDTFAEATKQTSGDRDQLVEVEMSPEKKQHVFDDYEALKEGYGDAIWVVKNYDAAVTLLEKLSEEVDDLPSGHGEQNIEKINKQLDKPGIQEIHTLDSLRKAIE
;
A
#
# COMPACT_ATOMS: atom_id res chain seq x y z
N MET A 1 -45.52 12.95 23.75
CA MET A 1 -45.37 12.36 22.40
C MET A 1 -46.38 12.96 21.44
N VAL A 2 -46.04 13.00 20.16
CA VAL A 2 -46.91 13.33 19.03
C VAL A 2 -46.96 12.12 18.10
N ARG A 3 -48.14 11.83 17.57
CA ARG A 3 -48.32 10.87 16.47
C ARG A 3 -48.97 11.60 15.31
N TYR A 4 -48.40 11.49 14.12
CA TYR A 4 -49.01 12.11 12.94
C TYR A 4 -50.01 11.12 12.33
N GLU A 5 -51.24 11.60 12.14
CA GLU A 5 -52.38 10.82 11.68
C GLU A 5 -52.75 11.25 10.25
N GLY A 6 -53.16 10.28 9.44
CA GLY A 6 -53.75 10.53 8.13
C GLY A 6 -55.19 11.01 8.28
N VAL A 7 -55.51 12.16 7.71
CA VAL A 7 -56.84 12.77 7.77
C VAL A 7 -57.45 12.77 6.38
N GLU A 8 -58.57 12.07 6.24
CA GLU A 8 -59.30 11.92 5.00
C GLU A 8 -60.44 12.94 4.92
N GLU A 9 -60.57 13.70 3.82
CA GLU A 9 -61.75 14.56 3.63
C GLU A 9 -63.02 13.71 3.46
N ARG A 10 -62.94 12.66 2.62
CA ARG A 10 -63.96 11.61 2.44
C ARG A 10 -63.35 10.24 2.68
N ARG A 11 -64.19 9.28 3.11
CA ARG A 11 -63.70 7.91 3.37
C ARG A 11 -63.00 7.33 2.14
N LYS A 12 -61.80 6.77 2.37
CA LYS A 12 -60.85 6.23 1.39
C LYS A 12 -60.03 7.27 0.63
N ASP A 13 -59.99 8.52 1.07
CA ASP A 13 -59.07 9.51 0.48
C ASP A 13 -57.59 9.19 0.79
N TRP A 14 -57.28 8.24 1.70
CA TRP A 14 -55.94 7.65 1.83
C TRP A 14 -55.40 7.04 0.52
N MET A 15 -56.29 6.73 -0.45
CA MET A 15 -55.93 6.27 -1.79
C MET A 15 -55.48 7.40 -2.72
N THR A 16 -55.58 8.66 -2.28
CA THR A 16 -55.11 9.85 -3.02
C THR A 16 -53.74 10.30 -2.51
N LEU A 17 -53.15 11.26 -3.23
CA LEU A 17 -51.78 11.71 -2.98
C LEU A 17 -51.71 12.74 -1.84
N LEU A 18 -50.68 12.60 -1.01
CA LEU A 18 -49.97 13.62 -0.26
C LEU A 18 -49.07 14.44 -1.21
N THR A 19 -48.37 15.44 -0.69
CA THR A 19 -47.34 16.15 -1.46
C THR A 19 -46.26 15.15 -1.91
N ARG A 20 -45.86 15.22 -3.18
CA ARG A 20 -44.79 14.39 -3.73
C ARG A 20 -43.44 15.04 -3.50
N TYR A 21 -42.41 14.23 -3.34
CA TYR A 21 -41.04 14.70 -3.31
C TYR A 21 -40.61 15.15 -4.71
N ASP A 22 -40.02 16.34 -4.81
CA ASP A 22 -39.56 16.96 -6.05
C ASP A 22 -38.10 17.41 -5.88
N THR A 23 -37.21 16.81 -6.66
CA THR A 23 -35.76 17.04 -6.66
C THR A 23 -35.32 18.23 -7.51
N GLU A 24 -36.15 18.70 -8.44
CA GLU A 24 -35.75 19.72 -9.43
C GLU A 24 -36.13 21.15 -9.01
N THR A 25 -37.16 21.31 -8.16
CA THR A 25 -37.71 22.65 -7.85
C THR A 25 -37.58 23.10 -6.39
N THR A 26 -37.09 22.26 -5.49
CA THR A 26 -37.17 22.54 -4.05
C THR A 26 -35.82 22.95 -3.44
N ASP A 27 -35.58 24.25 -3.32
CA ASP A 27 -34.40 24.83 -2.62
C ASP A 27 -34.35 24.54 -1.10
N ARG A 28 -35.40 23.92 -0.54
CA ARG A 28 -35.61 23.75 0.90
C ARG A 28 -36.06 22.34 1.26
N SER A 29 -35.41 21.71 2.23
CA SER A 29 -35.76 20.35 2.67
C SER A 29 -37.24 20.20 3.06
N THR A 30 -37.86 19.08 2.71
CA THR A 30 -39.24 18.73 3.10
C THR A 30 -39.42 18.58 4.61
N LEU A 31 -38.34 18.30 5.34
CA LEU A 31 -38.32 18.24 6.81
C LEU A 31 -37.95 19.56 7.47
N SER A 32 -37.77 20.66 6.72
CA SER A 32 -37.29 21.94 7.27
C SER A 32 -38.13 22.45 8.43
N ASN A 33 -39.46 22.40 8.33
CA ASN A 33 -40.36 22.88 9.39
C ASN A 33 -40.22 22.05 10.69
N LEU A 34 -39.95 20.75 10.55
CA LEU A 34 -39.68 19.85 11.68
C LEU A 34 -38.33 20.19 12.31
N LEU A 35 -37.27 20.31 11.51
CA LEU A 35 -35.93 20.64 11.99
C LEU A 35 -35.86 22.04 12.62
N GLU A 36 -36.51 23.04 12.03
CA GLU A 36 -36.62 24.38 12.62
C GLU A 36 -37.31 24.35 13.99
N SER A 37 -38.37 23.56 14.14
CA SER A 37 -39.07 23.41 15.41
C SER A 37 -38.22 22.73 16.47
N ILE A 38 -37.38 21.77 16.07
CA ILE A 38 -36.44 21.07 16.95
C ILE A 38 -35.29 21.99 17.39
N ILE A 39 -34.73 22.78 16.48
CA ILE A 39 -33.55 23.64 16.76
C ILE A 39 -33.90 24.85 17.63
N GLN A 40 -35.17 25.23 17.71
CA GLN A 40 -35.64 26.31 18.57
C GLN A 40 -35.73 25.93 20.07
N THR A 41 -35.32 24.72 20.44
CA THR A 41 -35.36 24.22 21.82
C THR A 41 -34.09 23.46 22.19
N ASP A 42 -33.72 23.51 23.46
CA ASP A 42 -32.63 22.70 24.04
C ASP A 42 -33.10 21.30 24.50
N ASP A 43 -34.37 20.96 24.27
CA ASP A 43 -34.95 19.67 24.68
C ASP A 43 -34.49 18.52 23.78
N ALA A 44 -34.29 17.34 24.36
CA ALA A 44 -34.11 16.13 23.57
C ALA A 44 -35.39 15.78 22.79
N VAL A 45 -35.28 15.66 21.46
CA VAL A 45 -36.36 15.25 20.55
C VAL A 45 -35.95 14.02 19.76
N LEU A 46 -36.84 13.04 19.70
CA LEU A 46 -36.72 11.85 18.87
C LEU A 46 -37.87 11.83 17.86
N PHE A 47 -37.56 11.94 16.57
CA PHE A 47 -38.51 11.72 15.47
C PHE A 47 -38.28 10.34 14.85
N GLN A 48 -39.34 9.60 14.58
CA GLN A 48 -39.25 8.25 14.03
C GLN A 48 -40.27 8.04 12.92
N VAL A 49 -39.77 7.47 11.81
CA VAL A 49 -40.53 6.99 10.67
C VAL A 49 -40.41 5.48 10.62
N VAL A 50 -41.53 4.77 10.60
CA VAL A 50 -41.56 3.30 10.45
C VAL A 50 -42.47 2.97 9.29
N PHE A 51 -42.02 2.14 8.36
CA PHE A 51 -42.81 1.74 7.21
C PHE A 51 -42.64 0.27 6.84
N GLU A 52 -43.67 -0.29 6.19
CA GLU A 52 -43.66 -1.63 5.62
C GLU A 52 -44.36 -1.64 4.25
N PRO A 53 -44.02 -2.56 3.34
CA PRO A 53 -44.75 -2.75 2.10
C PRO A 53 -46.23 -3.06 2.34
N ARG A 54 -47.12 -2.39 1.61
CA ARG A 54 -48.56 -2.64 1.65
C ARG A 54 -48.96 -3.58 0.50
N SER A 55 -49.77 -4.58 0.81
CA SER A 55 -50.36 -5.48 -0.19
C SER A 55 -51.05 -4.72 -1.34
N ASP A 56 -50.88 -5.18 -2.57
CA ASP A 56 -51.51 -4.60 -3.76
C ASP A 56 -53.03 -4.38 -3.54
N TRP A 57 -53.45 -3.15 -3.75
CA TRP A 57 -54.85 -2.74 -3.61
C TRP A 57 -55.45 -2.20 -4.92
N SER A 58 -54.83 -2.48 -6.07
CA SER A 58 -55.35 -2.18 -7.41
C SER A 58 -56.82 -2.60 -7.61
N PRO A 59 -57.28 -3.79 -7.16
CA PRO A 59 -58.70 -4.16 -7.24
C PRO A 59 -59.62 -3.29 -6.37
N LYS A 60 -59.11 -2.76 -5.24
CA LYS A 60 -59.85 -1.82 -4.38
C LYS A 60 -59.88 -0.43 -5.02
N ALA A 61 -58.79 0.00 -5.67
CA ALA A 61 -58.68 1.24 -6.42
C ALA A 61 -59.72 1.29 -7.55
N GLN A 62 -59.80 0.25 -8.38
CA GLN A 62 -60.77 0.18 -9.49
C GLN A 62 -62.23 0.23 -9.00
N ARG A 63 -62.55 -0.49 -7.92
CA ARG A 63 -63.88 -0.41 -7.29
C ARG A 63 -64.18 0.98 -6.75
N GLN A 64 -63.19 1.68 -6.20
CA GLN A 64 -63.35 3.04 -5.72
C GLN A 64 -63.53 4.04 -6.86
N LYS A 65 -62.76 3.94 -7.94
CA LYS A 65 -62.94 4.73 -9.16
C LYS A 65 -64.34 4.53 -9.76
N GLY A 66 -64.81 3.29 -9.82
CA GLY A 66 -66.18 2.98 -10.25
C GLY A 66 -67.28 3.60 -9.36
N ARG A 67 -67.03 3.73 -8.05
CA ARG A 67 -67.93 4.41 -7.10
C ARG A 67 -67.92 5.94 -7.27
N LEU A 68 -66.73 6.51 -7.48
CA LEU A 68 -66.55 7.94 -7.75
C LEU A 68 -67.25 8.35 -9.06
N LYS A 69 -67.11 7.55 -10.13
CA LYS A 69 -67.83 7.76 -11.41
C LYS A 69 -69.37 7.75 -11.29
N ARG A 70 -69.92 7.14 -10.23
CA ARG A 70 -71.36 6.99 -10.00
C ARG A 70 -71.91 7.92 -8.90
N GLY A 71 -71.06 8.73 -8.25
CA GLY A 71 -71.49 9.66 -7.19
C GLY A 71 -72.02 8.99 -5.90
N VAL A 72 -71.60 7.76 -5.57
CA VAL A 72 -72.10 7.00 -4.40
C VAL A 72 -70.96 6.57 -3.48
N HIS A 73 -71.06 6.92 -2.18
CA HIS A 73 -69.96 6.77 -1.21
C HIS A 73 -70.02 5.53 -0.30
N THR A 74 -71.12 4.77 -0.24
CA THR A 74 -71.23 3.51 0.55
C THR A 74 -72.09 2.46 -0.14
N THR A 75 -71.86 1.17 0.15
CA THR A 75 -72.65 0.05 -0.42
C THR A 75 -74.11 0.09 0.06
N GLY A 76 -74.37 0.51 1.30
CA GLY A 76 -75.73 0.70 1.84
C GLY A 76 -76.46 1.91 1.23
N GLY A 77 -75.73 2.97 0.87
CA GLY A 77 -76.26 4.08 0.09
C GLY A 77 -76.65 3.70 -1.34
N MET A 78 -76.12 2.58 -1.87
CA MET A 78 -76.54 2.04 -3.16
C MET A 78 -77.93 1.38 -3.03
N VAL A 79 -78.13 0.55 -2.01
CA VAL A 79 -79.41 -0.15 -1.79
C VAL A 79 -80.53 0.81 -1.39
N ALA A 80 -80.28 1.72 -0.44
CA ALA A 80 -81.29 2.69 -0.02
C ALA A 80 -81.71 3.62 -1.17
N ARG A 81 -80.78 4.01 -2.03
CA ARG A 81 -81.01 4.95 -3.14
C ARG A 81 -81.61 4.25 -4.37
N SER A 82 -81.23 3.00 -4.65
CA SER A 82 -81.92 2.16 -5.64
C SER A 82 -83.36 1.85 -5.24
N ILE A 83 -83.62 1.62 -3.95
CA ILE A 83 -84.98 1.43 -3.43
C ILE A 83 -85.77 2.74 -3.50
N PHE A 84 -85.18 3.88 -3.14
CA PHE A 84 -85.84 5.18 -3.22
C PHE A 84 -86.15 5.59 -4.68
N ASP A 85 -85.20 5.39 -5.60
CA ASP A 85 -85.36 5.68 -7.03
C ASP A 85 -86.39 4.75 -7.69
N ALA A 86 -86.51 3.50 -7.23
CA ALA A 86 -87.53 2.55 -7.70
C ALA A 86 -88.95 2.86 -7.15
N ILE A 87 -89.06 3.55 -6.01
CA ILE A 87 -90.34 3.88 -5.36
C ILE A 87 -90.88 5.25 -5.80
N VAL A 88 -90.02 6.26 -5.97
CA VAL A 88 -90.47 7.66 -6.13
C VAL A 88 -90.39 8.16 -7.58
N GLY A 89 -89.58 7.53 -8.45
CA GLY A 89 -89.39 7.99 -9.83
C GLY A 89 -88.57 9.28 -9.88
N VAL A 90 -87.45 9.25 -10.58
CA VAL A 90 -86.48 10.38 -10.63
C VAL A 90 -86.80 11.27 -11.83
N SER A 91 -87.00 12.57 -11.62
CA SER A 91 -87.15 13.55 -12.71
C SER A 91 -85.82 13.79 -13.43
N ASP A 92 -85.86 14.21 -14.70
CA ASP A 92 -84.63 14.44 -15.48
C ASP A 92 -83.78 15.62 -14.96
N GLU A 93 -84.37 16.54 -14.18
CA GLU A 93 -83.64 17.59 -13.46
C GLU A 93 -82.83 17.04 -12.27
N GLU A 94 -83.33 16.02 -11.56
CA GLU A 94 -82.54 15.34 -10.51
C GLU A 94 -81.39 14.52 -11.12
N LYS A 95 -81.55 13.93 -12.31
CA LYS A 95 -80.44 13.26 -13.02
C LYS A 95 -79.33 14.23 -13.41
N GLN A 96 -79.66 15.45 -13.84
CA GLN A 96 -78.67 16.48 -14.17
C GLN A 96 -77.95 17.03 -12.93
N GLN A 97 -78.63 17.18 -11.78
CA GLN A 97 -77.96 17.56 -10.53
C GLN A 97 -77.06 16.45 -9.96
N ARG A 98 -77.41 15.17 -10.17
CA ARG A 98 -76.58 14.01 -9.79
C ARG A 98 -75.25 13.93 -10.57
N HIS A 99 -75.17 14.55 -11.74
CA HIS A 99 -73.94 14.68 -12.53
C HIS A 99 -73.12 15.97 -12.25
N ARG A 100 -73.61 16.87 -11.39
CA ARG A 100 -72.96 18.16 -11.07
C ARG A 100 -71.93 18.09 -9.93
N GLY A 101 -71.69 16.91 -9.34
CA GLY A 101 -70.93 16.80 -8.08
C GLY A 101 -69.42 16.61 -8.17
N ASP A 102 -68.83 16.27 -9.33
CA ASP A 102 -67.37 16.04 -9.46
C ASP A 102 -66.91 16.04 -10.95
N THR A 103 -67.40 16.97 -11.78
CA THR A 103 -66.84 17.28 -13.11
C THR A 103 -66.90 18.80 -13.40
N PRO A 104 -65.90 19.37 -14.11
CA PRO A 104 -65.37 20.71 -13.85
C PRO A 104 -66.10 21.85 -14.58
N GLU A 105 -66.48 22.89 -13.83
CA GLU A 105 -66.61 24.29 -14.26
C GLU A 105 -65.63 25.02 -13.31
N GLU A 106 -64.58 25.75 -13.71
CA GLU A 106 -64.38 26.70 -14.81
C GLU A 106 -62.90 26.74 -15.23
N ILE A 107 -62.65 27.33 -16.42
CA ILE A 107 -61.39 27.48 -17.19
C ILE A 107 -61.01 26.17 -17.92
N GLY A 108 -61.39 25.91 -19.18
CA GLY A 108 -61.39 26.79 -20.34
C GLY A 108 -60.07 26.62 -21.11
N GLY A 109 -60.02 25.71 -22.09
CA GLY A 109 -58.94 25.63 -23.08
C GLY A 109 -58.50 24.21 -23.45
N THR A 110 -58.89 23.76 -24.65
CA THR A 110 -58.19 22.72 -25.41
C THR A 110 -56.78 23.22 -25.76
N ILE A 111 -55.73 22.67 -25.12
CA ILE A 111 -54.36 22.67 -25.62
C ILE A 111 -53.74 21.31 -25.28
N MET A 112 -53.35 20.56 -26.31
CA MET A 112 -52.28 19.57 -26.22
C MET A 112 -51.00 20.36 -25.91
N ASP A 113 -50.36 20.13 -24.76
CA ASP A 113 -48.97 20.55 -24.60
C ASP A 113 -48.21 19.53 -23.76
N SER A 114 -47.31 18.85 -24.44
CA SER A 114 -46.22 18.05 -23.91
C SER A 114 -45.05 18.99 -23.67
N GLN A 115 -45.11 19.80 -22.62
CA GLN A 115 -44.00 20.59 -22.08
C GLN A 115 -44.49 21.31 -20.82
N VAL A 116 -43.60 21.43 -19.82
CA VAL A 116 -43.79 21.98 -18.46
C VAL A 116 -44.31 20.98 -17.42
N ASP A 117 -43.36 20.30 -16.76
CA ASP A 117 -43.57 19.54 -15.53
C ASP A 117 -43.65 20.51 -14.34
N GLY A 118 -44.78 20.53 -13.67
CA GLY A 118 -45.02 21.43 -12.54
C GLY A 118 -46.35 21.13 -11.85
N GLN A 119 -46.31 21.14 -10.51
CA GLN A 119 -47.40 20.82 -9.59
C GLN A 119 -48.76 21.37 -10.05
N ARG A 120 -49.72 20.51 -10.41
CA ARG A 120 -51.13 20.92 -10.56
C ARG A 120 -52.00 20.37 -9.43
N ALA A 121 -52.34 21.27 -8.50
CA ALA A 121 -53.45 21.15 -7.55
C ALA A 121 -54.84 21.20 -8.24
N GLY A 122 -55.04 20.45 -9.32
CA GLY A 122 -56.26 20.52 -10.15
C GLY A 122 -56.93 19.17 -10.43
N GLN A 123 -56.24 18.04 -10.19
CA GLN A 123 -56.78 16.74 -10.61
C GLN A 123 -57.90 16.22 -9.70
N SER A 124 -58.87 15.54 -10.31
CA SER A 124 -59.96 14.86 -9.60
C SER A 124 -59.42 13.73 -8.72
N ARG A 125 -60.20 13.30 -7.70
CA ARG A 125 -59.87 12.14 -6.85
C ARG A 125 -59.48 10.90 -7.66
N MET A 126 -60.11 10.71 -8.82
CA MET A 126 -59.80 9.58 -9.70
C MET A 126 -58.37 9.65 -10.25
N GLY A 127 -57.94 10.80 -10.77
CA GLY A 127 -56.59 11.00 -11.29
C GLY A 127 -55.51 10.83 -10.21
N GLN A 128 -55.79 11.31 -8.99
CA GLN A 128 -54.85 11.10 -7.87
C GLN A 128 -54.72 9.63 -7.47
N ILE A 129 -55.78 8.82 -7.57
CA ILE A 129 -55.71 7.37 -7.30
C ILE A 129 -54.92 6.64 -8.40
N ASP A 130 -54.98 7.09 -9.66
CA ASP A 130 -54.12 6.56 -10.73
C ASP A 130 -52.64 6.79 -10.42
N MET A 131 -52.30 8.00 -9.98
CA MET A 131 -50.93 8.40 -9.64
C MET A 131 -50.37 7.78 -8.35
N LYS A 132 -51.24 7.34 -7.43
CA LYS A 132 -50.84 6.70 -6.17
C LYS A 132 -50.12 5.35 -6.36
N ASN A 133 -50.15 4.77 -7.56
CA ASN A 133 -49.56 3.47 -7.90
C ASN A 133 -49.90 2.35 -6.89
N PRO A 134 -51.14 1.80 -6.90
CA PRO A 134 -51.66 0.91 -5.86
C PRO A 134 -50.89 -0.40 -5.60
N SER A 135 -49.97 -0.79 -6.50
CA SER A 135 -49.10 -1.96 -6.34
C SER A 135 -47.80 -1.65 -5.59
N HIS A 136 -47.40 -0.37 -5.48
CA HIS A 136 -46.15 0.08 -4.86
C HIS A 136 -46.44 1.15 -3.81
N THR A 137 -47.08 0.73 -2.71
CA THR A 137 -47.39 1.62 -1.57
C THR A 137 -46.92 1.02 -0.26
N TYR A 138 -46.71 1.88 0.72
CA TYR A 138 -46.22 1.55 2.05
C TYR A 138 -47.22 2.00 3.12
N ASN A 139 -47.33 1.21 4.19
CA ASN A 139 -47.96 1.65 5.43
C ASN A 139 -46.91 2.41 6.23
N VAL A 140 -47.17 3.66 6.63
CA VAL A 140 -46.18 4.53 7.28
C VAL A 140 -46.73 5.03 8.62
N SER A 141 -45.95 4.89 9.68
CA SER A 141 -46.22 5.46 11.01
C SER A 141 -45.19 6.52 11.33
N LEU A 142 -45.65 7.73 11.64
CA LEU A 142 -44.81 8.87 11.99
C LEU A 142 -45.08 9.27 13.44
N ARG A 143 -44.01 9.43 14.23
CA ARG A 143 -44.12 9.82 15.64
C ARG A 143 -42.93 10.67 16.10
N ALA A 144 -43.18 11.52 17.08
CA ALA A 144 -42.16 12.31 17.76
C ALA A 144 -42.30 12.18 19.28
N ALA A 145 -41.19 11.99 19.99
CA ALA A 145 -41.09 12.12 21.43
C ALA A 145 -40.21 13.33 21.76
N ALA A 146 -40.57 14.09 22.78
CA ALA A 146 -39.79 15.23 23.24
C ALA A 146 -39.79 15.26 24.76
N GLN A 147 -38.72 15.83 25.34
CA GLN A 147 -38.53 15.92 26.79
C GLN A 147 -39.63 16.75 27.48
N THR A 148 -40.07 17.86 26.86
CA THR A 148 -41.13 18.71 27.42
C THR A 148 -42.43 18.66 26.61
N GLU A 149 -43.54 18.96 27.29
CA GLU A 149 -44.85 19.11 26.67
C GLU A 149 -44.87 20.25 25.64
N ARG A 150 -44.19 21.37 25.93
CA ARG A 150 -44.14 22.52 25.03
C ARG A 150 -43.53 22.15 23.68
N THR A 151 -42.37 21.50 23.71
CA THR A 151 -41.68 21.05 22.50
C THR A 151 -42.50 20.02 21.74
N ALA A 152 -43.08 19.03 22.43
CA ALA A 152 -43.97 18.08 21.79
C ALA A 152 -45.18 18.77 21.12
N LYS A 153 -45.79 19.78 21.74
CA LYS A 153 -46.92 20.51 21.14
C LYS A 153 -46.51 21.31 19.89
N ASN A 154 -45.32 21.89 19.88
CA ASN A 154 -44.79 22.64 18.74
C ASN A 154 -44.57 21.76 17.50
N LEU A 155 -44.25 20.48 17.69
CA LEU A 155 -44.03 19.54 16.58
C LEU A 155 -45.32 19.10 15.88
N GLN A 156 -46.52 19.39 16.40
CA GLN A 156 -47.78 18.90 15.80
C GLN A 156 -47.98 19.36 14.35
N ASP A 157 -47.60 20.61 14.05
CA ASP A 157 -47.88 21.22 12.74
C ASP A 157 -46.72 21.06 11.75
N SER A 158 -45.61 20.43 12.16
CA SER A 158 -44.35 20.46 11.43
C SER A 158 -44.34 19.72 10.10
N LEU A 159 -45.32 18.83 9.87
CA LEU A 159 -45.46 18.05 8.63
C LEU A 159 -46.75 18.40 7.86
N SER A 160 -47.48 19.42 8.30
CA SER A 160 -48.77 19.79 7.71
C SER A 160 -48.65 20.25 6.26
N HIS A 161 -47.51 20.84 5.86
CA HIS A 161 -47.22 21.27 4.48
C HIS A 161 -47.08 20.11 3.49
N LEU A 162 -46.88 18.89 3.97
CA LEU A 162 -46.85 17.67 3.15
C LEU A 162 -48.25 17.08 2.89
N SER A 163 -49.30 17.76 3.36
CA SER A 163 -50.69 17.39 3.10
C SER A 163 -51.04 17.58 1.63
N GLY A 164 -51.70 16.58 1.05
CA GLY A 164 -52.28 16.67 -0.28
C GLY A 164 -53.69 17.26 -0.29
N LYS A 165 -54.29 17.34 -1.48
CA LYS A 165 -55.58 18.01 -1.70
C LYS A 165 -56.75 17.38 -0.94
N PHE A 166 -56.80 16.04 -0.86
CA PHE A 166 -57.91 15.30 -0.26
C PHE A 166 -57.49 14.44 0.94
N TYR A 167 -56.17 14.32 1.16
CA TYR A 167 -55.56 13.52 2.20
C TYR A 167 -54.48 14.34 2.87
N SER A 168 -54.61 14.58 4.17
CA SER A 168 -53.73 15.46 4.92
C SER A 168 -53.07 14.76 6.10
N ILE A 169 -52.03 15.38 6.63
CA ILE A 169 -51.26 14.92 7.79
C ILE A 169 -51.54 15.88 8.94
N ASP A 170 -51.89 15.33 10.10
CA ASP A 170 -52.19 16.12 11.29
C ASP A 170 -51.51 15.52 12.53
N GLY A 171 -50.77 16.32 13.28
CA GLY A 171 -50.05 15.88 14.48
C GLY A 171 -50.96 15.86 15.70
N LYS A 172 -51.13 14.69 16.30
CA LYS A 172 -51.90 14.53 17.54
C LYS A 172 -50.98 14.41 18.75
N TYR A 173 -51.04 15.39 19.66
CA TYR A 173 -50.39 15.27 20.96
C TYR A 173 -51.05 14.18 21.81
N LEU A 174 -50.26 13.18 22.21
CA LEU A 174 -50.70 12.02 22.99
C LEU A 174 -50.33 12.09 24.48
N GLY A 175 -49.63 13.15 24.92
CA GLY A 175 -49.08 13.20 26.27
C GLY A 175 -48.06 12.09 26.53
N GLN A 176 -48.09 11.53 27.74
CA GLN A 176 -47.35 10.31 28.11
C GLN A 176 -48.17 9.08 27.72
N ASN A 177 -47.85 8.49 26.57
CA ASN A 177 -48.55 7.32 26.04
C ASN A 177 -47.60 6.10 26.02
N GLU A 178 -47.71 5.26 27.05
CA GLU A 178 -46.80 4.12 27.24
C GLU A 178 -46.88 3.10 26.10
N ASN A 179 -48.07 2.88 25.53
CA ASN A 179 -48.25 1.94 24.43
C ASN A 179 -47.58 2.41 23.14
N GLU A 180 -47.73 3.70 22.80
CA GLU A 180 -47.07 4.27 21.63
C GLU A 180 -45.56 4.36 21.82
N TYR A 181 -45.11 4.67 23.05
CA TYR A 181 -43.69 4.68 23.41
C TYR A 181 -43.05 3.29 23.31
N ARG A 182 -43.70 2.24 23.83
CA ARG A 182 -43.23 0.85 23.66
C ARG A 182 -43.15 0.44 22.19
N ARG A 183 -44.11 0.87 21.36
CA ARG A 183 -44.03 0.65 19.90
C ARG A 183 -42.88 1.41 19.25
N MET A 184 -42.57 2.61 19.75
CA MET A 184 -41.43 3.41 19.31
C MET A 184 -40.10 2.69 19.57
N LEU A 185 -39.93 2.12 20.77
CA LEU A 185 -38.76 1.33 21.13
C LEU A 185 -38.62 0.04 20.31
N ASN A 186 -39.75 -0.61 19.97
CA ASN A 186 -39.75 -1.86 19.20
C ASN A 186 -39.88 -1.65 17.68
N HIS A 187 -39.69 -0.43 17.18
CA HIS A 187 -39.83 -0.08 15.74
C HIS A 187 -41.14 -0.58 15.10
N GLY A 188 -42.24 -0.64 15.86
CA GLY A 188 -43.50 -1.22 15.41
C GLY A 188 -44.44 -0.20 14.74
N ILE A 189 -45.23 -0.65 13.76
CA ILE A 189 -46.27 0.15 13.09
C ILE A 189 -47.51 0.34 13.97
N THR A 190 -48.12 1.52 13.88
CA THR A 190 -49.34 1.86 14.60
C THR A 190 -50.57 1.72 13.72
N TYR A 191 -51.08 0.49 13.60
CA TYR A 191 -52.33 0.23 12.87
C TYR A 191 -53.56 0.88 13.55
N PRO A 192 -54.52 1.37 12.74
CA PRO A 192 -55.75 1.94 13.27
C PRO A 192 -56.58 0.86 13.97
N ASN A 193 -57.09 1.18 15.17
CA ASN A 193 -57.96 0.27 15.91
C ASN A 193 -59.36 0.15 15.27
N GLY A 194 -60.21 -0.76 15.77
CA GLY A 194 -61.53 -1.02 15.18
C GLY A 194 -62.46 0.21 15.10
N PHE A 195 -62.32 1.16 16.03
CA PHE A 195 -63.05 2.44 15.99
C PHE A 195 -62.44 3.41 14.96
N GLU A 196 -61.12 3.55 14.98
CA GLU A 196 -60.37 4.39 14.03
C GLU A 196 -60.55 3.92 12.58
N MET A 197 -60.78 2.62 12.33
CA MET A 197 -61.13 2.09 11.00
C MET A 197 -62.42 2.70 10.42
N VAL A 198 -63.33 3.18 11.26
CA VAL A 198 -64.61 3.77 10.85
C VAL A 198 -64.53 5.29 10.71
N THR A 199 -63.61 5.95 11.43
CA THR A 199 -63.39 7.40 11.37
C THR A 199 -62.63 7.83 10.11
N ARG A 200 -62.60 9.15 9.86
CA ARG A 200 -61.80 9.77 8.79
C ARG A 200 -60.34 10.03 9.17
N ARG A 201 -60.00 9.90 10.45
CA ARG A 201 -58.63 10.00 10.97
C ARG A 201 -58.07 8.61 11.22
N LYS A 202 -56.86 8.34 10.74
CA LYS A 202 -56.15 7.06 10.83
C LYS A 202 -54.79 7.26 11.49
N SER A 203 -54.39 6.36 12.38
CA SER A 203 -53.07 6.39 13.03
C SER A 203 -51.88 6.05 12.11
N MET A 204 -52.14 5.80 10.83
CA MET A 204 -51.19 5.31 9.84
C MET A 204 -51.42 6.02 8.52
N LEU A 205 -50.33 6.38 7.84
CA LEU A 205 -50.32 6.94 6.50
C LEU A 205 -50.17 5.85 5.44
N VAL A 206 -50.62 6.13 4.23
CA VAL A 206 -50.34 5.31 3.05
C VAL A 206 -49.63 6.18 2.04
N CYS A 207 -48.39 5.81 1.70
CA CYS A 207 -47.51 6.57 0.82
C CYS A 207 -47.05 5.69 -0.34
N ASN A 208 -46.96 6.22 -1.55
CA ASN A 208 -46.13 5.66 -2.61
C ASN A 208 -44.66 6.04 -2.38
N THR A 209 -43.76 5.64 -3.28
CA THR A 209 -42.32 5.93 -3.17
C THR A 209 -42.01 7.43 -3.12
N GLU A 210 -42.61 8.23 -4.01
CA GLU A 210 -42.40 9.69 -4.09
C GLU A 210 -42.91 10.41 -2.82
N GLU A 211 -43.99 9.94 -2.22
CA GLU A 211 -44.55 10.51 -0.99
C GLU A 211 -43.75 10.10 0.24
N LEU A 212 -43.28 8.86 0.27
CA LEU A 212 -42.45 8.32 1.35
C LEU A 212 -41.11 9.05 1.43
N ALA A 213 -40.51 9.36 0.27
CA ALA A 213 -39.24 10.09 0.16
C ALA A 213 -39.23 11.36 1.03
N ASN A 214 -40.31 12.15 1.03
CA ASN A 214 -40.42 13.37 1.84
C ASN A 214 -40.09 13.20 3.34
N PHE A 215 -40.26 12.00 3.90
CA PHE A 215 -40.05 11.72 5.32
C PHE A 215 -38.71 11.05 5.63
N ILE A 216 -38.03 10.49 4.62
CA ILE A 216 -36.82 9.69 4.80
C ILE A 216 -35.58 10.31 4.14
N THR A 217 -35.75 11.31 3.27
CA THR A 217 -34.63 12.05 2.67
C THR A 217 -34.29 13.27 3.51
N VAL A 218 -33.05 13.34 4.01
CA VAL A 218 -32.50 14.54 4.66
C VAL A 218 -31.64 15.28 3.65
N SER A 219 -31.99 16.52 3.33
CA SER A 219 -31.25 17.36 2.36
C SER A 219 -29.92 17.85 2.96
N SER A 220 -28.98 18.27 2.12
CA SER A 220 -27.72 18.87 2.58
C SER A 220 -27.97 20.14 3.43
N ILE A 221 -26.99 20.53 4.24
CA ILE A 221 -27.07 21.74 5.07
C ILE A 221 -27.33 23.02 4.24
N ASP A 222 -26.96 23.03 2.96
CA ASP A 222 -27.15 24.17 2.07
C ASP A 222 -28.64 24.40 1.78
N ALA A 223 -29.41 23.32 1.69
CA ALA A 223 -30.88 23.34 1.56
C ALA A 223 -31.60 23.53 2.91
N LEU A 224 -30.86 23.64 4.02
CA LEU A 224 -31.42 23.99 5.33
C LEU A 224 -31.46 25.51 5.54
N PRO A 225 -32.52 26.03 6.16
CA PRO A 225 -32.61 27.42 6.61
C PRO A 225 -31.42 27.83 7.48
N LYS A 226 -30.97 29.09 7.39
CA LYS A 226 -29.76 29.60 8.07
C LYS A 226 -29.74 29.32 9.58
N ALA A 227 -30.90 29.37 10.23
CA ALA A 227 -31.05 29.05 11.66
C ALA A 227 -30.81 27.55 11.97
N SER A 228 -31.06 26.67 11.00
CA SER A 228 -30.94 25.22 11.14
C SER A 228 -29.58 24.68 10.71
N ARG A 229 -28.76 25.49 10.01
CA ARG A 229 -27.41 25.08 9.59
C ARG A 229 -26.48 24.78 10.77
N GLY A 230 -26.43 25.67 11.77
CA GLY A 230 -25.55 25.50 12.92
C GLY A 230 -25.98 24.41 13.92
N GLY A 231 -27.25 23.98 13.90
CA GLY A 231 -27.83 23.09 14.92
C GLY A 231 -28.11 21.65 14.48
N THR A 232 -28.08 21.34 13.18
CA THR A 232 -28.36 19.98 12.68
C THR A 232 -27.15 19.05 12.63
N GLY A 233 -25.93 19.58 12.74
CA GLY A 233 -24.70 18.81 12.48
C GLY A 233 -24.53 18.37 11.01
N GLY A 234 -25.45 18.76 10.11
CA GLY A 234 -25.41 18.40 8.70
C GLY A 234 -24.17 18.97 7.99
N LYS A 235 -23.64 18.24 7.01
CA LYS A 235 -22.47 18.68 6.24
C LYS A 235 -22.86 19.38 4.94
N PRO A 236 -22.02 20.29 4.40
CA PRO A 236 -22.17 20.86 3.06
C PRO A 236 -22.43 19.81 1.97
N LYS A 237 -23.10 20.23 0.88
CA LYS A 237 -23.06 19.67 -0.50
C LYS A 237 -21.81 18.83 -0.67
N ALA A 238 -20.71 19.58 -0.76
CA ALA A 238 -19.36 19.13 -1.06
C ALA A 238 -18.77 18.09 -0.09
N GLN A 239 -19.23 18.05 1.17
CA GLN A 239 -18.65 17.21 2.24
C GLN A 239 -19.49 15.95 2.57
N SER A 240 -20.58 15.75 1.83
CA SER A 240 -21.35 14.50 1.87
C SER A 240 -20.69 13.46 0.95
N ALA A 241 -20.70 12.17 1.29
CA ALA A 241 -20.15 11.15 0.41
C ALA A 241 -20.80 11.22 -0.99
N LEU A 242 -19.97 11.15 -2.04
CA LEU A 242 -20.40 11.27 -3.44
C LEU A 242 -21.41 10.18 -3.80
N THR A 243 -21.01 8.92 -3.59
CA THR A 243 -21.82 7.75 -3.85
C THR A 243 -21.50 6.71 -2.78
N SER A 244 -22.51 6.00 -2.27
CA SER A 244 -22.22 4.76 -1.54
C SER A 244 -21.87 3.69 -2.58
N PRO A 245 -20.67 3.09 -2.53
CA PRO A 245 -20.29 2.08 -3.50
C PRO A 245 -21.30 0.94 -3.50
N ASN A 246 -21.60 0.38 -4.67
CA ASN A 246 -22.40 -0.82 -4.75
C ASN A 246 -21.58 -2.04 -4.30
N GLU A 247 -22.25 -3.17 -4.06
CA GLU A 247 -21.58 -4.41 -3.62
C GLU A 247 -20.63 -4.99 -4.69
N GLU A 248 -20.80 -4.59 -5.94
CA GLU A 248 -19.96 -5.04 -7.05
C GLU A 248 -18.58 -4.37 -7.00
N VAL A 249 -18.52 -3.07 -6.69
CA VAL A 249 -17.26 -2.33 -6.49
C VAL A 249 -16.46 -2.95 -5.35
N PHE A 250 -17.08 -3.20 -4.19
CA PHE A 250 -16.36 -3.84 -3.07
C PHE A 250 -15.87 -5.25 -3.37
N ARG A 251 -16.50 -5.96 -4.32
CA ARG A 251 -16.06 -7.31 -4.70
C ARG A 251 -14.94 -7.29 -5.73
N GLU A 252 -14.97 -6.34 -6.66
CA GLU A 252 -13.93 -6.24 -7.69
C GLU A 252 -12.64 -5.67 -7.10
N PHE A 253 -12.74 -4.71 -6.17
CA PHE A 253 -11.61 -3.99 -5.58
C PHE A 253 -11.36 -4.43 -4.12
N SER A 254 -11.25 -5.73 -3.87
CA SER A 254 -11.03 -6.29 -2.52
C SER A 254 -9.66 -6.91 -2.30
N ASP A 255 -8.84 -7.03 -3.35
CA ASP A 255 -7.58 -7.79 -3.31
C ASP A 255 -6.43 -7.00 -3.95
N GLY A 256 -5.22 -7.16 -3.44
CA GLY A 256 -4.00 -6.47 -3.88
C GLY A 256 -3.64 -5.21 -3.08
N MET A 257 -3.19 -4.16 -3.78
CA MET A 257 -2.71 -2.92 -3.17
C MET A 257 -3.85 -2.11 -2.54
N THR A 258 -3.90 -2.04 -1.21
CA THR A 258 -5.01 -1.38 -0.49
C THR A 258 -4.82 0.12 -0.44
N ILE A 259 -5.78 0.88 -0.96
CA ILE A 259 -5.66 2.34 -1.18
C ILE A 259 -6.43 3.19 -0.17
N GLY A 260 -7.33 2.60 0.62
CA GLY A 260 -8.13 3.29 1.65
C GLY A 260 -9.51 2.69 1.89
N HIS A 261 -10.27 3.30 2.79
CA HIS A 261 -11.64 2.87 3.12
C HIS A 261 -12.68 3.72 2.40
N ALA A 262 -13.60 3.11 1.66
CA ALA A 262 -14.71 3.81 1.04
C ALA A 262 -15.68 4.37 2.07
N VAL A 263 -16.01 5.66 1.95
CA VAL A 263 -16.99 6.31 2.82
C VAL A 263 -18.40 5.91 2.39
N THR A 264 -19.06 5.06 3.18
CA THR A 264 -20.47 4.69 2.96
C THR A 264 -21.43 5.67 3.65
N ALA A 265 -22.67 5.79 3.17
CA ALA A 265 -23.69 6.70 3.73
C ALA A 265 -24.15 6.32 5.15
N LEU A 266 -23.88 5.10 5.61
CA LEU A 266 -24.09 4.66 6.99
C LEU A 266 -22.87 5.07 7.82
N ARG A 267 -22.76 6.37 8.12
CA ARG A 267 -21.84 6.82 9.17
C ARG A 267 -22.38 6.34 10.51
N ASP A 268 -21.68 5.41 11.15
CA ASP A 268 -21.64 5.43 12.61
C ASP A 268 -20.82 6.67 12.98
N ASP A 269 -21.51 7.76 13.29
CA ASP A 269 -20.95 8.94 13.98
C ASP A 269 -20.64 8.56 15.45
N ASN A 270 -19.97 7.43 15.68
CA ASN A 270 -19.20 7.30 16.90
C ASN A 270 -18.03 8.27 16.75
N ASP A 271 -18.07 9.34 17.56
CA ASP A 271 -17.09 10.41 17.73
C ASP A 271 -15.69 9.90 18.11
N ASN A 272 -15.09 9.05 17.27
CA ASN A 272 -13.64 9.06 17.12
C ASN A 272 -13.38 9.82 15.84
N ALA A 273 -12.94 11.06 16.00
CA ALA A 273 -12.14 11.72 14.99
C ALA A 273 -10.93 10.82 14.73
N ASN A 274 -11.06 9.84 13.82
CA ASN A 274 -9.92 9.11 13.32
C ASN A 274 -9.18 10.09 12.39
N GLU A 275 -8.43 11.00 13.02
CA GLU A 275 -7.09 11.35 12.57
C GLU A 275 -6.36 10.05 12.19
N ILE A 276 -5.39 10.12 11.28
CA ILE A 276 -4.56 8.95 10.96
C ILE A 276 -3.90 8.51 12.26
N SER A 277 -4.53 7.55 12.95
CA SER A 277 -4.13 7.14 14.29
C SER A 277 -3.13 6.02 14.13
N ALA A 278 -2.02 6.13 14.84
CA ALA A 278 -1.13 5.00 15.00
C ALA A 278 -1.90 3.84 15.64
N ILE A 279 -1.65 2.65 15.12
CA ILE A 279 -2.24 1.43 15.64
C ILE A 279 -1.30 0.84 16.68
N ASP A 280 -1.86 0.30 17.76
CA ASP A 280 -1.11 -0.23 18.90
C ASP A 280 -0.69 -1.70 18.74
N SER A 281 -1.16 -2.41 17.69
CA SER A 281 -0.82 -3.82 17.43
C SER A 281 -0.80 -4.16 15.93
N VAL A 282 0.11 -5.05 15.51
CA VAL A 282 0.18 -5.54 14.12
C VAL A 282 -1.15 -6.15 13.66
N ASN A 283 -1.78 -6.97 14.50
CA ASN A 283 -3.07 -7.60 14.21
C ASN A 283 -4.20 -6.60 13.95
N GLN A 284 -4.20 -5.47 14.64
CA GLN A 284 -5.21 -4.44 14.41
C GLN A 284 -5.02 -3.78 13.04
N TRP A 285 -3.78 -3.60 12.57
CA TRP A 285 -3.52 -3.03 11.24
C TRP A 285 -4.00 -3.97 10.12
N TRP A 286 -3.71 -5.27 10.23
CA TRP A 286 -4.26 -6.28 9.31
C TRP A 286 -5.79 -6.29 9.33
N HIS A 287 -6.39 -6.19 10.52
CA HIS A 287 -7.85 -6.11 10.62
C HIS A 287 -8.43 -4.87 9.93
N GLU A 288 -7.75 -3.73 9.96
CA GLU A 288 -8.18 -2.54 9.20
C GLU A 288 -8.09 -2.79 7.70
N ILE A 289 -7.01 -3.41 7.19
CA ILE A 289 -6.86 -3.71 5.77
C ILE A 289 -7.93 -4.69 5.26
N ASP A 290 -8.29 -5.67 6.09
CA ASP A 290 -9.28 -6.70 5.75
C ASP A 290 -10.74 -6.25 5.93
N LYS A 291 -10.97 -4.98 6.29
CA LYS A 291 -12.35 -4.48 6.44
C LYS A 291 -13.06 -4.53 5.09
N ARG A 292 -14.35 -4.85 5.15
CA ARG A 292 -15.23 -4.89 3.97
C ARG A 292 -15.24 -3.59 3.16
N ASP A 293 -15.05 -2.45 3.82
CA ASP A 293 -15.05 -1.15 3.17
C ASP A 293 -13.66 -0.72 2.68
N ALA A 294 -12.61 -1.51 2.91
CA ALA A 294 -11.30 -1.30 2.31
C ALA A 294 -11.39 -1.59 0.80
N LEU A 295 -10.75 -0.72 0.02
CA LEU A 295 -10.62 -0.87 -1.43
C LEU A 295 -9.16 -1.18 -1.76
N ALA A 296 -8.96 -2.22 -2.55
CA ALA A 296 -7.66 -2.67 -3.02
C ALA A 296 -7.64 -2.85 -4.54
N LEU A 297 -6.46 -2.65 -5.13
CA LEU A 297 -6.22 -2.75 -6.57
C LEU A 297 -5.45 -4.03 -6.88
N SER A 298 -6.02 -4.87 -7.72
CA SER A 298 -5.35 -6.08 -8.20
C SER A 298 -4.16 -5.73 -9.10
N ALA A 299 -3.29 -6.70 -9.39
CA ALA A 299 -2.23 -6.52 -10.39
C ALA A 299 -2.78 -6.05 -11.74
N GLY A 300 -3.91 -6.61 -12.18
CA GLY A 300 -4.63 -6.18 -13.39
C GLY A 300 -5.07 -4.71 -13.36
N ASP A 301 -5.54 -4.22 -12.21
CA ASP A 301 -5.92 -2.82 -12.02
C ASP A 301 -4.69 -1.89 -12.05
N LEU A 302 -3.59 -2.32 -11.43
CA LEU A 302 -2.34 -1.57 -11.36
C LEU A 302 -1.65 -1.41 -12.72
N THR A 303 -1.85 -2.34 -13.67
CA THR A 303 -1.35 -2.19 -15.05
C THR A 303 -1.89 -0.94 -15.76
N HIS A 304 -2.94 -0.32 -15.23
CA HIS A 304 -3.50 0.93 -15.73
C HIS A 304 -3.01 2.19 -15.01
N HIS A 305 -1.94 2.05 -14.22
CA HIS A 305 -1.24 3.11 -13.49
C HIS A 305 -2.13 3.85 -12.49
N TYR A 306 -1.52 4.59 -11.58
CA TYR A 306 -2.25 5.42 -10.64
C TYR A 306 -1.54 6.74 -10.36
N VAL A 307 -2.33 7.77 -10.06
CA VAL A 307 -1.82 9.07 -9.61
C VAL A 307 -2.37 9.38 -8.23
N ARG A 308 -1.50 9.79 -7.31
CA ARG A 308 -1.88 10.29 -5.98
C ARG A 308 -1.43 11.74 -5.85
N ALA A 309 -2.40 12.65 -5.80
CA ALA A 309 -2.13 14.07 -5.75
C ALA A 309 -2.82 14.74 -4.55
N ALA A 310 -2.02 15.35 -3.68
CA ALA A 310 -2.52 16.14 -2.55
C ALA A 310 -1.50 17.15 -2.04
N THR A 311 -1.97 18.17 -1.32
CA THR A 311 -1.10 19.13 -0.62
C THR A 311 -0.24 18.45 0.45
N THR A 312 0.89 19.07 0.79
CA THR A 312 1.78 18.61 1.87
C THR A 312 1.03 18.50 3.19
N GLY A 313 1.30 17.43 3.95
CA GLY A 313 0.60 17.15 5.22
C GLY A 313 -0.77 16.50 5.06
N SER A 314 -1.17 16.11 3.84
CA SER A 314 -2.42 15.35 3.60
C SER A 314 -2.29 13.84 3.81
N GLY A 315 -1.14 13.34 4.28
CA GLY A 315 -0.90 11.91 4.50
C GLY A 315 -0.40 11.12 3.28
N LYS A 316 0.12 11.79 2.24
CA LYS A 316 0.66 11.12 1.03
C LYS A 316 1.71 10.06 1.38
N THR A 317 2.71 10.41 2.17
CA THR A 317 3.81 9.51 2.53
C THR A 317 3.32 8.26 3.26
N VAL A 318 2.42 8.43 4.24
CA VAL A 318 1.83 7.30 4.98
C VAL A 318 0.99 6.42 4.03
N ALA A 319 0.22 7.04 3.13
CA ALA A 319 -0.54 6.30 2.13
C ALA A 319 0.38 5.52 1.19
N THR A 320 1.47 6.12 0.69
CA THR A 320 2.45 5.44 -0.17
C THR A 320 3.15 4.28 0.54
N ILE A 321 3.48 4.41 1.83
CA ILE A 321 4.06 3.30 2.61
C ILE A 321 3.05 2.14 2.73
N ASN A 322 1.77 2.43 3.03
CA ASN A 322 0.73 1.40 3.06
C ASN A 322 0.52 0.76 1.66
N ASP A 323 0.53 1.56 0.59
CA ASP A 323 0.46 1.08 -0.80
C ASP A 323 1.59 0.05 -1.05
N MET A 324 2.83 0.36 -0.66
CA MET A 324 3.97 -0.55 -0.84
C MET A 324 3.90 -1.81 0.04
N LEU A 325 3.53 -1.68 1.32
CA LEU A 325 3.45 -2.83 2.25
C LEU A 325 2.35 -3.81 1.81
N THR A 326 1.19 -3.30 1.41
CA THR A 326 0.08 -4.15 0.96
C THR A 326 0.32 -4.72 -0.43
N THR A 327 1.02 -4.01 -1.32
CA THR A 327 1.50 -4.57 -2.59
C THR A 327 2.43 -5.75 -2.34
N HIS A 328 3.42 -5.58 -1.46
CA HIS A 328 4.41 -6.62 -1.19
C HIS A 328 3.78 -7.88 -0.55
N GLU A 329 2.81 -7.72 0.33
CA GLU A 329 2.11 -8.85 0.95
C GLU A 329 1.18 -9.59 -0.03
N GLN A 330 0.40 -8.85 -0.84
CA GLN A 330 -0.73 -9.42 -1.57
C GLN A 330 -0.41 -9.75 -3.04
N LEU A 331 0.63 -9.14 -3.62
CA LEU A 331 0.96 -9.28 -5.04
C LEU A 331 2.38 -9.80 -5.23
N ASN A 332 2.62 -10.47 -6.35
CA ASN A 332 3.94 -10.94 -6.76
C ASN A 332 4.66 -9.88 -7.61
N GLY A 333 5.98 -9.98 -7.67
CA GLY A 333 6.85 -9.07 -8.40
C GLY A 333 7.41 -7.94 -7.55
N PRO A 334 8.29 -7.10 -8.13
CA PRO A 334 9.00 -6.11 -7.36
C PRO A 334 8.18 -4.83 -7.12
N THR A 335 8.38 -4.24 -5.94
CA THR A 335 7.94 -2.89 -5.62
C THR A 335 9.14 -1.94 -5.59
N ILE A 336 9.14 -0.93 -6.44
CA ILE A 336 10.26 0.00 -6.61
C ILE A 336 9.81 1.39 -6.17
N LEU A 337 10.52 2.01 -5.22
CA LEU A 337 10.29 3.38 -4.79
C LEU A 337 11.44 4.27 -5.23
N ILE A 338 11.13 5.40 -5.85
CA ILE A 338 12.09 6.48 -6.14
C ILE A 338 11.73 7.69 -5.28
N ASP A 339 12.56 7.99 -4.27
CA ASP A 339 12.39 9.11 -3.35
C ASP A 339 13.43 10.23 -3.60
N PRO A 340 13.05 11.34 -4.26
CA PRO A 340 13.93 12.49 -4.45
C PRO A 340 14.02 13.42 -3.24
N LYS A 341 13.27 13.19 -2.15
CA LYS A 341 13.31 14.06 -0.97
C LYS A 341 14.46 13.73 -0.03
N GLY A 342 14.95 12.49 -0.03
CA GLY A 342 15.98 12.01 0.91
C GLY A 342 15.54 12.14 2.37
N GLY A 343 14.27 11.83 2.64
CA GLY A 343 13.64 12.01 3.94
C GLY A 343 13.58 10.73 4.79
N GLU A 344 12.64 10.70 5.73
CA GLU A 344 12.38 9.52 6.57
C GLU A 344 11.56 8.43 5.85
N MET A 345 11.15 8.63 4.60
CA MET A 345 10.26 7.71 3.89
C MET A 345 10.85 6.30 3.76
N CYS A 346 12.07 6.17 3.19
CA CYS A 346 12.74 4.87 3.06
C CYS A 346 12.99 4.24 4.44
N ARG A 347 13.39 5.04 5.44
CA ARG A 347 13.61 4.55 6.81
C ARG A 347 12.34 4.03 7.44
N ASN A 348 11.25 4.78 7.34
CA ASN A 348 9.94 4.37 7.84
C ASN A 348 9.46 3.11 7.15
N TYR A 349 9.66 2.97 5.83
CA TYR A 349 9.35 1.73 5.13
C TYR A 349 10.13 0.55 5.72
N LEU A 350 11.46 0.67 5.91
CA LEU A 350 12.28 -0.39 6.51
C LEU A 350 11.79 -0.79 7.90
N ARG A 351 11.40 0.17 8.75
CA ARG A 351 10.85 -0.14 10.08
C ARG A 351 9.53 -0.90 9.97
N CYS A 352 8.63 -0.45 9.08
CA CYS A 352 7.34 -1.09 8.90
C CYS A 352 7.49 -2.50 8.32
N HIS A 353 8.34 -2.66 7.31
CA HIS A 353 8.66 -3.94 6.69
C HIS A 353 9.15 -4.96 7.72
N ARG A 354 10.15 -4.59 8.53
CA ARG A 354 10.64 -5.44 9.62
C ARG A 354 9.58 -5.78 10.65
N THR A 355 8.72 -4.82 10.97
CA THR A 355 7.67 -5.02 11.97
C THR A 355 6.61 -6.00 11.48
N LEU A 356 6.32 -6.00 10.17
CA LEU A 356 5.27 -6.82 9.58
C LEU A 356 5.76 -8.18 9.08
N PHE A 357 6.99 -8.24 8.55
CA PHE A 357 7.53 -9.42 7.85
C PHE A 357 8.77 -10.02 8.54
N GLY A 358 9.25 -9.43 9.64
CA GLY A 358 10.36 -9.95 10.47
C GLY A 358 11.75 -9.46 10.03
N ASP A 359 12.05 -9.47 8.73
CA ASP A 359 13.39 -9.16 8.22
C ASP A 359 13.42 -8.11 7.08
N LEU A 360 14.57 -7.99 6.41
CA LEU A 360 14.88 -7.08 5.30
C LEU A 360 15.69 -7.79 4.19
N GLU A 361 15.60 -9.10 4.07
CA GLU A 361 16.40 -9.85 3.11
C GLU A 361 16.03 -9.56 1.65
N ASP A 362 14.77 -9.23 1.43
CA ASP A 362 14.13 -8.87 0.19
C ASP A 362 14.11 -7.36 -0.11
N VAL A 363 14.56 -6.52 0.82
CA VAL A 363 14.65 -5.07 0.63
C VAL A 363 16.06 -4.64 0.23
N GLU A 364 16.20 -4.03 -0.94
CA GLU A 364 17.40 -3.33 -1.37
C GLU A 364 17.24 -1.82 -1.15
N TYR A 365 18.21 -1.18 -0.50
CA TYR A 365 18.20 0.27 -0.27
C TYR A 365 19.44 0.92 -0.86
N ILE A 366 19.26 1.59 -2.00
CA ILE A 366 20.33 2.25 -2.75
C ILE A 366 20.16 3.75 -2.65
N LYS A 367 21.14 4.43 -2.04
CA LYS A 367 21.24 5.89 -2.10
C LYS A 367 22.02 6.31 -3.33
N VAL A 368 21.63 7.40 -3.98
CA VAL A 368 22.26 7.85 -5.22
C VAL A 368 22.64 9.33 -5.12
N PRO A 369 23.94 9.70 -5.25
CA PRO A 369 25.09 8.80 -5.11
C PRO A 369 25.20 8.30 -3.66
N GLU A 370 25.80 7.13 -3.52
CA GLU A 370 26.11 6.49 -2.25
C GLU A 370 27.45 7.06 -1.69
N GLU A 371 27.88 6.59 -0.52
CA GLU A 371 29.17 6.94 0.09
C GLU A 371 30.32 6.76 -0.90
N ASP A 372 31.35 7.61 -0.79
CA ASP A 372 32.53 7.65 -1.69
C ASP A 372 32.22 7.85 -3.19
N GLY A 373 31.01 8.34 -3.52
CA GLY A 373 30.62 8.59 -4.91
C GLY A 373 30.21 7.32 -5.67
N ASN A 374 29.88 6.24 -4.96
CA ASN A 374 29.35 5.03 -5.56
C ASN A 374 28.02 5.30 -6.29
N ILE A 375 27.86 4.70 -7.46
CA ILE A 375 26.69 4.81 -8.34
C ILE A 375 26.17 3.41 -8.70
N PRO A 376 24.87 3.25 -9.00
CA PRO A 376 24.34 1.96 -9.47
C PRO A 376 24.99 1.52 -10.78
N GLY A 377 25.45 0.28 -10.85
CA GLY A 377 26.04 -0.30 -12.06
C GLY A 377 24.98 -0.65 -13.10
N ILE A 378 24.75 0.26 -14.05
CA ILE A 378 23.78 0.10 -15.14
C ILE A 378 24.52 0.13 -16.49
N PRO A 379 24.67 -1.01 -17.19
CA PRO A 379 25.42 -1.05 -18.43
C PRO A 379 24.57 -0.45 -19.57
N PHE A 380 24.74 0.86 -19.80
CA PHE A 380 23.86 1.59 -20.73
C PHE A 380 24.10 1.23 -22.20
N PHE A 381 25.36 1.12 -22.61
CA PHE A 381 25.78 0.80 -23.98
C PHE A 381 26.11 -0.69 -24.12
N ASP A 382 25.16 -1.57 -23.80
CA ASP A 382 25.32 -3.03 -23.88
C ASP A 382 24.12 -3.67 -24.59
N LEU A 383 24.39 -4.34 -25.72
CA LEU A 383 23.37 -4.99 -26.53
C LEU A 383 23.03 -6.40 -26.07
N ARG A 384 23.89 -7.06 -25.30
CA ARG A 384 23.77 -8.50 -25.01
C ARG A 384 22.45 -8.86 -24.31
N PRO A 385 21.95 -8.08 -23.33
CA PRO A 385 20.62 -8.30 -22.75
C PRO A 385 19.48 -8.29 -23.78
N LEU A 386 19.59 -7.44 -24.81
CA LEU A 386 18.57 -7.28 -25.84
C LEU A 386 18.68 -8.35 -26.93
N THR A 387 19.89 -8.67 -27.37
CA THR A 387 20.10 -9.57 -28.50
C THR A 387 20.16 -11.02 -28.06
N ARG A 388 20.95 -11.34 -27.05
CA ARG A 388 21.19 -12.72 -26.60
C ARG A 388 20.05 -13.21 -25.72
N SER A 389 19.63 -12.42 -24.73
CA SER A 389 18.60 -12.83 -23.77
C SER A 389 17.17 -12.67 -24.26
N ALA A 390 16.85 -11.51 -24.85
CA ALA A 390 15.50 -11.28 -25.38
C ALA A 390 15.31 -11.79 -26.81
N GLY A 391 16.38 -12.16 -27.50
CA GLY A 391 16.32 -12.58 -28.91
C GLY A 391 15.88 -11.48 -29.87
N ARG A 392 16.06 -10.19 -29.54
CA ARG A 392 15.74 -9.09 -30.46
C ARG A 392 16.72 -9.06 -31.63
N GLU A 393 16.24 -8.64 -32.80
CA GLU A 393 17.14 -8.38 -33.93
C GLU A 393 18.11 -7.26 -33.59
N ARG A 394 19.40 -7.48 -33.89
CA ARG A 394 20.50 -6.57 -33.56
C ARG A 394 20.24 -5.13 -34.03
N GLU A 395 19.78 -4.97 -35.27
CA GLU A 395 19.47 -3.64 -35.83
C GLU A 395 18.41 -2.89 -35.00
N THR A 396 17.40 -3.61 -34.51
CA THR A 396 16.33 -3.03 -33.67
C THR A 396 16.88 -2.66 -32.30
N ALA A 397 17.67 -3.56 -31.67
CA ALA A 397 18.29 -3.31 -30.38
C ALA A 397 19.23 -2.09 -30.40
N VAL A 398 20.03 -1.95 -31.46
CA VAL A 398 20.89 -0.77 -31.68
C VAL A 398 20.05 0.49 -31.81
N GLN A 399 18.94 0.46 -32.55
CA GLN A 399 18.08 1.63 -32.72
C GLN A 399 17.39 2.03 -31.41
N ASP A 400 16.92 1.07 -30.62
CA ASP A 400 16.31 1.32 -29.30
C ASP A 400 17.30 2.03 -28.36
N LEU A 401 18.56 1.57 -28.33
CA LEU A 401 19.62 2.18 -27.52
C LEU A 401 19.96 3.59 -27.99
N ILE A 402 20.05 3.80 -29.30
CA ILE A 402 20.23 5.13 -29.90
C ILE A 402 19.11 6.07 -29.49
N ASP A 403 17.85 5.62 -29.58
CA ASP A 403 16.69 6.42 -29.22
C ASP A 403 16.70 6.78 -27.73
N HIS A 404 17.07 5.84 -26.85
CA HIS A 404 17.26 6.08 -25.41
C HIS A 404 18.39 7.08 -25.14
N TYR A 405 19.52 6.97 -25.84
CA TYR A 405 20.61 7.94 -25.71
C TYR A 405 20.17 9.35 -26.14
N PHE A 406 19.39 9.48 -27.21
CA PHE A 406 18.84 10.78 -27.61
C PHE A 406 17.80 11.33 -26.64
N GLN A 407 17.03 10.47 -25.96
CA GLN A 407 16.15 10.92 -24.88
C GLN A 407 16.95 11.54 -23.73
N LEU A 408 18.06 10.91 -23.32
CA LEU A 408 18.99 11.48 -22.34
C LEU A 408 19.56 12.83 -22.82
N LEU A 409 19.99 12.92 -24.08
CA LEU A 409 20.50 14.18 -24.63
C LEU A 409 19.43 15.28 -24.65
N ARG A 410 18.19 14.97 -25.06
CA ARG A 410 17.08 15.94 -25.06
C ARG A 410 16.79 16.44 -23.65
N PHE A 411 16.92 15.56 -22.66
CA PHE A 411 16.76 15.92 -21.26
C PHE A 411 17.86 16.88 -20.80
N VAL A 412 19.13 16.50 -20.98
CA VAL A 412 20.28 17.27 -20.47
C VAL A 412 20.52 18.58 -21.23
N LEU A 413 20.31 18.59 -22.54
CA LEU A 413 20.64 19.72 -23.42
C LEU A 413 19.41 20.56 -23.82
N GLY A 414 18.20 20.05 -23.58
CA GLY A 414 16.96 20.64 -24.06
C GLY A 414 16.56 20.13 -25.45
N ARG A 415 15.27 19.79 -25.58
CA ARG A 415 14.67 19.22 -26.79
C ARG A 415 14.97 20.02 -28.06
N GLU A 416 14.77 21.34 -28.03
CA GLU A 416 14.99 22.19 -29.20
C GLU A 416 16.44 22.18 -29.68
N THR A 417 17.40 22.14 -28.75
CA THR A 417 18.84 22.15 -29.08
C THR A 417 19.27 20.83 -29.72
N VAL A 418 18.65 19.72 -29.32
CA VAL A 418 18.91 18.40 -29.92
C VAL A 418 18.23 18.27 -31.28
N ASP A 419 16.94 18.59 -31.36
CA ASP A 419 16.12 18.36 -32.56
C ASP A 419 16.48 19.30 -33.73
N GLN A 420 16.96 20.54 -33.46
CA GLN A 420 17.36 21.49 -34.52
C GLN A 420 18.67 21.15 -35.21
N ALA A 421 19.55 20.36 -34.58
CA ALA A 421 20.88 20.02 -35.12
C ALA A 421 20.90 18.62 -35.75
N PHE A 422 20.10 18.46 -36.82
CA PHE A 422 19.90 17.23 -37.57
C PHE A 422 21.21 16.53 -37.96
N VAL A 423 22.17 17.29 -38.51
CA VAL A 423 23.45 16.75 -39.00
C VAL A 423 24.29 16.15 -37.87
N ALA A 424 24.31 16.78 -36.69
CA ALA A 424 25.03 16.24 -35.54
C ALA A 424 24.34 14.99 -34.97
N ASN A 425 23.00 14.90 -35.06
CA ASN A 425 22.27 13.68 -34.71
C ASN A 425 22.64 12.54 -35.67
N GLU A 426 22.66 12.82 -36.97
CA GLU A 426 23.02 11.83 -38.00
C GLU A 426 24.45 11.29 -37.82
N ILE A 427 25.43 12.15 -37.51
CA ILE A 427 26.80 11.71 -37.20
C ILE A 427 26.80 10.82 -35.94
N LEU A 428 26.19 11.27 -34.84
CA LEU A 428 26.15 10.50 -33.58
C LEU A 428 25.51 9.11 -33.77
N THR A 429 24.36 9.05 -34.46
CA THR A 429 23.67 7.80 -34.79
C THR A 429 24.60 6.84 -35.53
N ASN A 430 25.27 7.31 -36.58
CA ASN A 430 26.12 6.45 -37.39
C ASN A 430 27.44 6.07 -36.69
N LEU A 431 27.97 6.91 -35.81
CA LEU A 431 29.10 6.56 -34.95
C LEU A 431 28.72 5.43 -33.98
N ILE A 432 27.56 5.53 -33.32
CA ILE A 432 27.06 4.48 -32.43
C ILE A 432 26.83 3.18 -33.20
N LYS A 433 26.21 3.25 -34.39
CA LYS A 433 26.03 2.07 -35.26
C LYS A 433 27.36 1.42 -35.65
N GLY A 434 28.36 2.23 -35.99
CA GLY A 434 29.70 1.72 -36.31
C GLY A 434 30.40 1.07 -35.11
N LEU A 435 30.22 1.60 -33.89
CA LEU A 435 30.76 0.97 -32.68
C LEU A 435 30.08 -0.39 -32.36
N PHE A 436 28.81 -0.55 -32.74
CA PHE A 436 28.07 -1.81 -32.62
C PHE A 436 28.14 -2.70 -33.87
N ASP A 437 29.07 -2.45 -34.80
CA ASP A 437 29.28 -3.30 -35.97
C ASP A 437 29.51 -4.78 -35.57
N GLU A 438 28.97 -5.72 -36.34
CA GLU A 438 28.96 -7.14 -35.96
C GLU A 438 30.34 -7.80 -36.07
N GLU A 439 31.12 -7.50 -37.10
CA GLU A 439 32.45 -8.09 -37.29
C GLU A 439 33.57 -7.26 -36.66
N ASN A 440 33.47 -5.93 -36.73
CA ASN A 440 34.57 -5.03 -36.37
C ASN A 440 34.27 -4.12 -35.16
N GLY A 441 33.04 -4.15 -34.65
CA GLY A 441 32.60 -3.43 -33.47
C GLY A 441 32.63 -4.31 -32.22
N SER A 442 31.85 -3.91 -31.22
CA SER A 442 31.65 -4.64 -29.97
C SER A 442 30.17 -4.72 -29.63
N ASP A 443 29.74 -5.73 -28.87
CA ASP A 443 28.39 -5.81 -28.33
C ASP A 443 28.16 -4.85 -27.15
N TYR A 444 29.24 -4.29 -26.61
CA TYR A 444 29.23 -3.33 -25.51
C TYR A 444 30.36 -2.31 -25.67
N PHE A 445 30.15 -1.07 -25.24
CA PHE A 445 31.19 -0.03 -25.19
C PHE A 445 30.88 1.01 -24.10
N THR A 446 31.74 2.01 -23.92
CA THR A 446 31.54 3.12 -22.98
C THR A 446 31.28 4.47 -23.67
N ILE A 447 30.69 5.44 -22.95
CA ILE A 447 30.55 6.80 -23.48
C ILE A 447 31.89 7.44 -23.90
N GLY A 448 33.00 7.00 -23.31
CA GLY A 448 34.30 7.49 -23.71
C GLY A 448 34.82 6.86 -25.00
N ASP A 449 34.47 5.60 -25.31
CA ASP A 449 34.72 5.04 -26.64
C ASP A 449 33.96 5.82 -27.72
N LEU A 450 32.71 6.22 -27.42
CA LEU A 450 31.95 7.11 -28.30
C LEU A 450 32.60 8.49 -28.44
N LEU A 451 33.15 9.03 -27.34
CA LEU A 451 33.88 10.30 -27.38
C LEU A 451 35.16 10.19 -28.23
N ASP A 452 35.89 9.08 -28.13
CA ASP A 452 37.13 8.86 -28.87
C ASP A 452 36.84 8.60 -30.35
N ALA A 453 35.82 7.81 -30.70
CA ALA A 453 35.34 7.67 -32.07
C ALA A 453 34.93 9.02 -32.69
N ALA A 454 34.24 9.88 -31.93
CA ALA A 454 33.89 11.22 -32.39
C ALA A 454 35.11 12.14 -32.55
N ARG A 455 36.14 12.00 -31.71
CA ARG A 455 37.40 12.75 -31.81
C ARG A 455 38.22 12.30 -33.02
N ASP A 456 38.32 11.01 -33.25
CA ASP A 456 39.03 10.43 -34.38
C ASP A 456 38.39 10.86 -35.69
N PHE A 457 37.06 10.82 -35.76
CA PHE A 457 36.28 11.35 -36.88
C PHE A 457 36.59 12.82 -37.16
N GLN A 458 36.61 13.67 -36.12
CA GLN A 458 36.96 15.08 -36.30
C GLN A 458 38.44 15.28 -36.70
N HIS A 459 39.37 14.64 -35.99
CA HIS A 459 40.81 14.90 -36.10
C HIS A 459 41.36 14.40 -37.42
N HIS A 460 41.07 13.14 -37.78
CA HIS A 460 41.53 12.55 -39.02
C HIS A 460 40.67 12.96 -40.21
N GLY A 461 39.36 13.16 -40.02
CA GLY A 461 38.47 13.62 -41.08
C GLY A 461 38.80 15.02 -41.60
N ARG A 462 39.30 15.91 -40.74
CA ARG A 462 39.74 17.27 -41.14
C ARG A 462 40.86 17.25 -42.18
N SER A 463 41.72 16.24 -42.16
CA SER A 463 42.87 16.13 -43.07
C SER A 463 42.51 15.56 -44.44
N ILE A 464 41.26 15.14 -44.66
CA ILE A 464 40.79 14.55 -45.91
C ILE A 464 40.28 15.66 -46.83
N GLU A 465 41.12 16.12 -47.76
CA GLU A 465 40.73 17.14 -48.75
C GLU A 465 39.93 16.56 -49.94
N ASN A 466 40.23 15.32 -50.32
CA ASN A 466 39.58 14.62 -51.44
C ASN A 466 39.43 13.13 -51.13
N LEU A 467 38.19 12.65 -51.06
CA LEU A 467 37.85 11.25 -50.76
C LEU A 467 38.36 10.26 -51.82
N GLU A 468 38.46 10.66 -53.09
CA GLU A 468 38.95 9.78 -54.17
C GLU A 468 40.47 9.61 -54.14
N GLU A 469 41.19 10.55 -53.54
CA GLU A 469 42.66 10.58 -53.45
C GLU A 469 43.18 10.25 -52.04
N ALA A 470 42.28 10.09 -51.07
CA ALA A 470 42.63 9.82 -49.68
C ALA A 470 43.22 8.41 -49.51
N ASP A 471 44.26 8.32 -48.68
CA ASP A 471 44.86 7.04 -48.30
C ASP A 471 43.81 6.19 -47.54
N PRO A 472 43.58 4.93 -47.93
CA PRO A 472 42.73 4.01 -47.17
C PRO A 472 43.05 3.95 -45.68
N GLU A 473 44.32 4.11 -45.28
CA GLU A 473 44.70 4.15 -43.86
C GLU A 473 44.14 5.39 -43.15
N ASP A 474 44.16 6.56 -43.78
CA ASP A 474 43.68 7.79 -43.16
C ASP A 474 42.15 7.82 -43.09
N LEU A 475 41.48 7.23 -44.08
CA LEU A 475 40.03 6.97 -44.04
C LEU A 475 39.64 6.01 -42.91
N ASN A 476 40.41 4.94 -42.68
CA ASN A 476 40.17 3.99 -41.60
C ASN A 476 40.49 4.54 -40.20
N LYS A 477 41.35 5.56 -40.10
CA LYS A 477 41.55 6.31 -38.83
C LYS A 477 40.41 7.28 -38.54
N ALA A 478 39.78 7.82 -39.59
CA ALA A 478 38.68 8.77 -39.41
C ALA A 478 37.32 8.07 -39.18
N LEU A 479 37.08 6.92 -39.81
CA LEU A 479 35.79 6.24 -39.78
C LEU A 479 35.84 5.02 -38.87
N PRO A 480 34.84 4.80 -38.00
CA PRO A 480 34.73 3.52 -37.29
C PRO A 480 34.62 2.38 -38.30
N PRO A 481 35.21 1.21 -38.01
CA PRO A 481 35.11 0.08 -38.91
C PRO A 481 33.65 -0.40 -38.92
N ALA A 482 33.00 -0.29 -40.08
CA ALA A 482 31.61 -0.69 -40.28
C ALA A 482 31.50 -1.46 -41.58
N GLU A 483 30.88 -2.64 -41.52
CA GLU A 483 30.54 -3.47 -42.68
C GLU A 483 29.34 -2.90 -43.44
N ASP A 484 28.41 -2.27 -42.72
CA ASP A 484 27.26 -1.62 -43.32
C ASP A 484 27.74 -0.44 -44.19
N GLU A 485 27.74 -0.66 -45.51
CA GLU A 485 28.13 0.34 -46.48
C GLU A 485 27.23 1.58 -46.41
N GLN A 486 25.99 1.47 -45.90
CA GLN A 486 25.15 2.66 -45.67
C GLN A 486 25.74 3.51 -44.54
N VAL A 487 26.01 2.94 -43.36
CA VAL A 487 26.63 3.66 -42.23
C VAL A 487 27.95 4.30 -42.66
N ARG A 488 28.78 3.53 -43.36
CA ARG A 488 30.06 4.00 -43.87
C ARG A 488 29.90 5.11 -44.92
N SER A 489 28.96 4.97 -45.85
CA SER A 489 28.64 5.99 -46.86
C SER A 489 28.09 7.27 -46.23
N PHE A 490 27.25 7.18 -45.19
CA PHE A 490 26.74 8.35 -44.48
C PHE A 490 27.86 9.13 -43.81
N LEU A 491 28.77 8.46 -43.10
CA LEU A 491 29.91 9.12 -42.48
C LEU A 491 30.90 9.68 -43.52
N LYS A 492 31.16 8.95 -44.63
CA LYS A 492 31.97 9.47 -45.75
C LYS A 492 31.38 10.76 -46.34
N SER A 493 30.06 10.83 -46.55
CA SER A 493 29.41 12.02 -47.11
C SER A 493 29.62 13.30 -46.29
N HIS A 494 29.95 13.15 -44.99
CA HIS A 494 30.27 14.27 -44.13
C HIS A 494 31.70 14.78 -44.31
N LEU A 495 32.63 13.91 -44.73
CA LEU A 495 34.01 14.27 -45.05
C LEU A 495 34.12 15.08 -46.35
N GLU A 496 33.14 14.94 -47.26
CA GLU A 496 33.07 15.76 -48.51
C GLU A 496 32.66 17.22 -48.26
N LYS A 497 32.17 17.55 -47.06
CA LYS A 497 31.71 18.90 -46.73
C LYS A 497 32.89 19.85 -46.62
N GLU A 498 32.65 21.14 -46.86
CA GLU A 498 33.66 22.19 -46.63
C GLU A 498 34.21 22.10 -45.20
N GLU A 499 35.53 22.21 -45.02
CA GLU A 499 36.23 22.08 -43.72
C GLU A 499 35.50 22.84 -42.61
N ARG A 500 35.06 24.08 -42.87
CA ARG A 500 34.34 24.90 -41.89
C ARG A 500 32.99 24.30 -41.51
N GLN A 501 32.24 23.78 -42.48
CA GLN A 501 30.95 23.13 -42.23
C GLN A 501 31.14 21.81 -41.48
N PHE A 502 32.12 21.00 -41.89
CA PHE A 502 32.49 19.76 -41.22
C PHE A 502 32.87 20.00 -39.76
N MET A 503 33.79 20.93 -39.49
CA MET A 503 34.24 21.30 -38.14
C MET A 503 33.08 21.81 -37.29
N ASN A 504 32.22 22.70 -37.81
CA ASN A 504 31.05 23.18 -37.06
C ASN A 504 30.13 22.03 -36.62
N THR A 505 29.93 21.02 -37.47
CA THR A 505 29.04 19.88 -37.16
C THR A 505 29.67 18.88 -36.20
N THR A 506 30.98 18.58 -36.35
CA THR A 506 31.69 17.68 -35.43
C THR A 506 31.96 18.32 -34.07
N ASP A 507 32.21 19.62 -34.01
CA ASP A 507 32.26 20.38 -32.76
C ASP A 507 30.92 20.30 -32.02
N ALA A 508 29.79 20.37 -32.73
CA ALA A 508 28.48 20.19 -32.13
C ALA A 508 28.30 18.77 -31.54
N VAL A 509 28.78 17.73 -32.22
CA VAL A 509 28.79 16.34 -31.69
C VAL A 509 29.61 16.24 -30.41
N LEU A 510 30.87 16.70 -30.44
CA LEU A 510 31.77 16.65 -29.29
C LEU A 510 31.25 17.46 -28.10
N ASN A 511 30.67 18.64 -28.35
CA ASN A 511 30.10 19.46 -27.28
C ASN A 511 28.94 18.75 -26.58
N ARG A 512 28.12 17.97 -27.29
CA ARG A 512 27.00 17.23 -26.69
C ARG A 512 27.49 16.12 -25.77
N ILE A 513 28.48 15.33 -26.21
CA ILE A 513 29.09 14.29 -25.38
C ILE A 513 29.79 14.91 -24.16
N ARG A 514 30.57 15.99 -24.37
CA ARG A 514 31.27 16.71 -23.28
C ARG A 514 30.32 17.35 -22.27
N LYS A 515 29.12 17.72 -22.68
CA LYS A 515 28.11 18.26 -21.76
C LYS A 515 27.62 17.24 -20.75
N LEU A 516 27.58 15.95 -21.10
CA LEU A 516 27.31 14.87 -20.13
C LEU A 516 28.43 14.78 -19.09
N LYS A 517 29.68 15.01 -19.50
CA LYS A 517 30.86 15.05 -18.60
C LYS A 517 30.83 16.18 -17.57
N GLU A 518 30.01 17.21 -17.74
CA GLU A 518 29.84 18.25 -16.70
C GLU A 518 29.18 17.69 -15.42
N ARG A 519 28.61 16.48 -15.49
CA ARG A 519 28.01 15.77 -14.36
C ARG A 519 28.72 14.43 -14.19
N ASP A 520 29.71 14.40 -13.29
CA ASP A 520 30.59 13.23 -13.06
C ASP A 520 29.79 11.93 -12.88
N PHE A 521 28.72 11.94 -12.07
CA PHE A 521 27.92 10.73 -11.82
C PHE A 521 27.26 10.14 -13.08
N ILE A 522 26.83 10.99 -14.03
CA ILE A 522 26.23 10.52 -15.30
C ILE A 522 27.32 9.93 -16.18
N TRP A 523 28.46 10.64 -16.24
CA TRP A 523 29.61 10.17 -17.01
C TRP A 523 30.06 8.80 -16.52
N ASP A 524 30.18 8.63 -15.21
CA ASP A 524 30.58 7.39 -14.57
C ASP A 524 29.56 6.26 -14.85
N MET A 525 28.24 6.54 -14.78
CA MET A 525 27.20 5.56 -15.14
C MET A 525 27.29 5.13 -16.60
N LEU A 526 27.51 6.06 -17.53
CA LEU A 526 27.63 5.74 -18.96
C LEU A 526 29.02 5.17 -19.33
N SER A 527 29.97 5.18 -18.39
CA SER A 527 31.31 4.61 -18.54
C SER A 527 31.43 3.22 -17.90
N PHE A 528 30.34 2.72 -17.32
CA PHE A 528 30.28 1.36 -16.79
C PHE A 528 30.14 0.36 -17.93
N GLU A 529 31.08 -0.58 -17.98
CA GLU A 529 31.06 -1.71 -18.91
C GLU A 529 31.26 -3.02 -18.16
N VAL A 530 30.68 -4.09 -18.70
CA VAL A 530 30.85 -5.44 -18.18
C VAL A 530 31.63 -6.25 -19.22
N PRO A 531 32.88 -6.65 -18.95
CA PRO A 531 33.64 -7.49 -19.88
C PRO A 531 32.93 -8.80 -20.25
N GLU A 532 33.24 -9.33 -21.43
CA GLU A 532 32.65 -10.58 -21.96
C GLU A 532 32.84 -11.79 -21.04
N GLU A 533 33.92 -11.84 -20.27
CA GLU A 533 34.21 -12.94 -19.32
C GLU A 533 33.17 -13.11 -18.21
N HIS A 534 32.41 -12.05 -17.90
CA HIS A 534 31.34 -12.10 -16.91
C HIS A 534 29.98 -12.45 -17.51
N TRP A 535 29.88 -12.64 -18.83
CA TRP A 535 28.66 -13.13 -19.47
C TRP A 535 28.57 -14.64 -19.32
N ASN A 536 27.45 -15.13 -18.77
CA ASN A 536 27.19 -16.55 -18.61
C ASN A 536 26.16 -17.02 -19.65
N ASP A 537 26.62 -17.75 -20.66
CA ASP A 537 25.78 -18.27 -21.75
C ASP A 537 24.70 -19.27 -21.29
N GLU A 538 24.92 -19.99 -20.17
CA GLU A 538 23.93 -20.92 -19.63
C GLU A 538 22.79 -20.19 -18.91
N LYS A 539 23.13 -19.12 -18.17
CA LYS A 539 22.16 -18.26 -17.47
C LYS A 539 21.53 -17.22 -18.40
N ASP A 540 22.14 -17.01 -19.57
CA ASP A 540 21.79 -15.94 -20.51
C ASP A 540 21.70 -14.60 -19.76
N TRP A 541 22.76 -14.34 -18.97
CA TRP A 541 22.91 -13.18 -18.10
C TRP A 541 24.32 -13.05 -17.53
N TYR A 542 24.61 -11.94 -16.85
CA TYR A 542 25.89 -11.72 -16.17
C TYR A 542 26.04 -12.59 -14.91
N ASP A 543 27.28 -12.92 -14.55
CA ASP A 543 27.58 -13.56 -13.27
C ASP A 543 27.66 -12.54 -12.13
N ARG A 544 26.79 -12.70 -11.13
CA ARG A 544 26.55 -11.71 -10.07
C ARG A 544 27.65 -11.67 -9.02
N GLU A 545 28.36 -12.78 -8.79
CA GLU A 545 29.39 -12.84 -7.74
C GLU A 545 30.60 -11.96 -8.07
N GLU A 546 30.81 -11.63 -9.35
CA GLU A 546 32.03 -10.96 -9.80
C GLU A 546 31.81 -9.48 -10.18
N VAL A 547 30.58 -9.06 -10.50
CA VAL A 547 30.30 -7.71 -11.00
C VAL A 547 29.21 -7.01 -10.18
N PRO A 548 29.53 -5.88 -9.52
CA PRO A 548 28.54 -5.10 -8.77
C PRO A 548 27.64 -4.32 -9.73
N MET A 549 26.51 -4.93 -10.10
CA MET A 549 25.53 -4.36 -11.03
C MET A 549 24.12 -4.33 -10.45
N LEU A 550 23.31 -3.38 -10.91
CA LEU A 550 21.89 -3.36 -10.61
C LEU A 550 21.19 -4.44 -11.44
N ASP A 551 21.15 -5.65 -10.89
CA ASP A 551 20.60 -6.83 -11.57
C ASP A 551 19.07 -6.80 -11.63
N LEU A 552 18.53 -6.15 -12.66
CA LEU A 552 17.10 -6.10 -12.91
C LEU A 552 16.50 -7.47 -13.24
N LYS A 553 17.28 -8.47 -13.68
CA LYS A 553 16.75 -9.83 -13.88
C LYS A 553 16.37 -10.46 -12.55
N ASN A 554 17.22 -10.33 -11.54
CA ASN A 554 16.91 -10.79 -10.19
C ASN A 554 15.73 -10.02 -9.58
N ILE A 555 15.75 -8.69 -9.67
CA ILE A 555 14.71 -7.83 -9.10
C ILE A 555 13.35 -8.12 -9.75
N LEU A 556 13.27 -8.22 -11.08
CA LEU A 556 12.01 -8.48 -11.79
C LEU A 556 11.47 -9.91 -11.57
N ASN A 557 12.35 -10.89 -11.36
CA ASN A 557 11.95 -12.28 -11.12
C ASN A 557 11.72 -12.61 -9.63
N GLY A 558 11.94 -11.66 -8.73
CA GLY A 558 11.76 -11.84 -7.29
C GLY A 558 10.71 -10.89 -6.71
N ASN A 559 10.17 -11.26 -5.55
CA ASN A 559 9.33 -10.38 -4.74
C ASN A 559 10.22 -9.45 -3.92
N LYS A 560 10.98 -8.58 -4.60
CA LYS A 560 11.95 -7.67 -3.98
C LYS A 560 11.38 -6.26 -3.83
N VAL A 561 11.84 -5.55 -2.81
CA VAL A 561 11.53 -4.12 -2.65
C VAL A 561 12.79 -3.31 -2.90
N LEU A 562 12.76 -2.42 -3.89
CA LEU A 562 13.89 -1.57 -4.24
C LEU A 562 13.63 -0.12 -3.85
N LEU A 563 14.33 0.36 -2.84
CA LEU A 563 14.29 1.76 -2.40
C LEU A 563 15.44 2.54 -3.03
N MET A 564 15.12 3.46 -3.93
CA MET A 564 16.07 4.39 -4.54
C MET A 564 15.94 5.78 -3.92
N ASP A 565 16.89 6.17 -3.09
CA ASP A 565 16.95 7.51 -2.49
C ASP A 565 17.87 8.40 -3.29
N THR A 566 17.27 9.35 -4.02
CA THR A 566 18.00 10.31 -4.86
C THR A 566 18.09 11.68 -4.20
N GLY A 567 17.77 11.82 -2.91
CA GLY A 567 17.76 13.12 -2.21
C GLY A 567 19.13 13.78 -2.04
N ASN A 568 20.22 13.03 -2.25
CA ASN A 568 21.57 13.60 -2.35
C ASN A 568 21.81 14.34 -3.68
N LEU A 569 21.05 14.02 -4.74
CA LEU A 569 21.10 14.71 -6.02
C LEU A 569 20.24 15.97 -5.96
N ARG A 570 20.78 17.09 -6.45
CA ARG A 570 20.04 18.36 -6.50
C ARG A 570 19.22 18.46 -7.78
N GLY A 571 17.92 18.75 -7.62
CA GLY A 571 17.02 19.17 -8.71
C GLY A 571 17.11 18.27 -9.93
N GLU A 572 17.48 18.85 -11.07
CA GLU A 572 17.58 18.15 -12.37
C GLU A 572 18.42 16.87 -12.32
N SER A 573 19.47 16.77 -11.51
CA SER A 573 20.30 15.56 -11.48
C SER A 573 19.53 14.32 -10.99
N SER A 574 18.61 14.50 -10.02
CA SER A 574 17.72 13.42 -9.57
C SER A 574 16.79 12.96 -10.68
N GLU A 575 16.31 13.91 -11.48
CA GLU A 575 15.43 13.64 -12.61
C GLU A 575 16.18 12.91 -13.73
N VAL A 576 17.42 13.30 -14.05
CA VAL A 576 18.26 12.58 -15.02
C VAL A 576 18.44 11.12 -14.60
N PHE A 577 18.83 10.89 -13.34
CA PHE A 577 19.00 9.53 -12.82
C PHE A 577 17.71 8.74 -12.96
N THR A 578 16.58 9.32 -12.57
CA THR A 578 15.27 8.65 -12.64
C THR A 578 14.93 8.27 -14.08
N VAL A 579 15.17 9.16 -15.05
CA VAL A 579 14.94 8.88 -16.47
C VAL A 579 15.86 7.77 -16.99
N LEU A 580 17.14 7.78 -16.61
CA LEU A 580 18.09 6.71 -16.96
C LEU A 580 17.66 5.37 -16.39
N PHE A 581 17.30 5.34 -15.11
CA PHE A 581 16.80 4.13 -14.45
C PHE A 581 15.53 3.61 -15.11
N LEU A 582 14.54 4.48 -15.39
CA LEU A 582 13.30 4.10 -16.05
C LEU A 582 13.53 3.59 -17.48
N SER A 583 14.50 4.15 -18.20
CA SER A 583 14.89 3.66 -19.52
C SER A 583 15.53 2.27 -19.44
N HIS A 584 16.41 2.04 -18.47
CA HIS A 584 16.99 0.72 -18.23
C HIS A 584 15.95 -0.31 -17.77
N LEU A 585 15.01 0.10 -16.90
CA LEU A 585 13.90 -0.72 -16.47
C LEU A 585 12.97 -1.08 -17.63
N TRP A 586 12.62 -0.10 -18.48
CA TRP A 586 11.80 -0.33 -19.66
C TRP A 586 12.44 -1.37 -20.58
N THR A 587 13.72 -1.17 -20.89
CA THR A 587 14.50 -2.11 -21.69
C THR A 587 14.48 -3.51 -21.08
N SER A 588 14.68 -3.61 -19.77
CA SER A 588 14.73 -4.87 -19.03
C SER A 588 13.38 -5.59 -19.00
N VAL A 589 12.30 -4.88 -18.71
CA VAL A 589 10.93 -5.43 -18.66
C VAL A 589 10.47 -5.95 -20.01
N GLN A 590 10.91 -5.32 -21.11
CA GLN A 590 10.56 -5.80 -22.45
C GLN A 590 11.40 -6.99 -22.94
N SER A 591 12.52 -7.27 -22.27
CA SER A 591 13.60 -8.11 -22.81
C SER A 591 13.84 -9.34 -21.95
N LEU A 592 13.67 -9.20 -20.64
CA LEU A 592 13.83 -10.28 -19.70
C LEU A 592 12.52 -11.03 -19.56
N TRP A 593 12.62 -12.35 -19.42
CA TRP A 593 11.49 -13.15 -18.99
C TRP A 593 11.01 -12.63 -17.63
N THR A 594 9.71 -12.37 -17.54
CA THR A 594 9.00 -12.00 -16.31
C THR A 594 7.90 -13.02 -16.04
N PRO A 595 7.56 -13.29 -14.76
CA PRO A 595 6.45 -14.16 -14.42
C PRO A 595 5.13 -13.71 -15.06
N SER A 596 4.34 -14.66 -15.54
CA SER A 596 3.06 -14.40 -16.22
C SER A 596 1.84 -14.65 -15.30
N GLY A 597 2.00 -14.50 -13.99
CA GLY A 597 0.91 -14.70 -13.02
C GLY A 597 -0.12 -13.57 -13.09
N ASP A 598 -1.40 -13.89 -12.81
CA ASP A 598 -2.47 -12.88 -12.74
C ASP A 598 -2.28 -11.91 -11.56
N ASP A 599 -1.41 -12.26 -10.61
CA ASP A 599 -1.02 -11.50 -9.42
C ASP A 599 0.36 -10.83 -9.55
N TYR A 600 1.05 -10.98 -10.68
CA TYR A 600 2.37 -10.40 -10.91
C TYR A 600 2.27 -8.96 -11.40
N ILE A 601 2.98 -8.05 -10.73
CA ILE A 601 3.13 -6.66 -11.15
C ILE A 601 4.52 -6.13 -10.77
N THR A 602 5.17 -5.42 -11.70
CA THR A 602 6.29 -4.52 -11.38
C THR A 602 5.70 -3.16 -11.02
N ASN A 603 5.65 -2.83 -9.73
CA ASN A 603 5.04 -1.58 -9.27
C ASN A 603 6.10 -0.51 -9.00
N VAL A 604 6.18 0.52 -9.84
CA VAL A 604 7.16 1.61 -9.71
C VAL A 604 6.47 2.88 -9.19
N ILE A 605 6.85 3.31 -7.99
CA ILE A 605 6.32 4.49 -7.33
C ILE A 605 7.35 5.61 -7.36
N ILE A 606 6.94 6.77 -7.88
CA ILE A 606 7.81 7.93 -8.03
C ILE A 606 7.24 9.08 -7.18
N GLU A 607 7.96 9.43 -6.12
CA GLU A 607 7.66 10.63 -5.33
C GLU A 607 8.06 11.90 -6.08
N GLU A 608 7.29 12.98 -5.92
CA GLU A 608 7.47 14.26 -6.63
C GLU A 608 7.63 14.09 -8.17
N SER A 609 6.81 13.20 -8.72
CA SER A 609 6.90 12.72 -10.09
C SER A 609 6.60 13.73 -11.21
N ALA A 610 6.15 14.96 -10.91
CA ALA A 610 5.66 15.88 -11.94
C ALA A 610 6.70 16.22 -13.02
N ASN A 611 7.96 16.41 -12.63
CA ASN A 611 9.06 16.68 -13.58
C ASN A 611 9.53 15.42 -14.31
N VAL A 612 9.39 14.24 -13.70
CA VAL A 612 9.72 12.97 -14.34
C VAL A 612 8.65 12.59 -15.36
N ALA A 613 7.38 12.82 -15.04
CA ALA A 613 6.24 12.42 -15.86
C ALA A 613 6.11 13.19 -17.20
N ARG A 614 6.77 14.35 -17.34
CA ARG A 614 6.84 15.09 -18.61
C ARG A 614 7.85 14.52 -19.61
N ASN A 615 8.65 13.52 -19.22
CA ASN A 615 9.66 12.94 -20.09
C ASN A 615 9.08 11.94 -21.09
N GLU A 616 9.66 11.90 -22.29
CA GLU A 616 9.15 11.08 -23.42
C GLU A 616 9.05 9.61 -23.06
N ILE A 617 10.02 9.06 -22.30
CA ILE A 617 9.99 7.68 -21.80
C ILE A 617 8.73 7.40 -20.95
N VAL A 618 8.25 8.37 -20.17
CA VAL A 618 7.07 8.16 -19.33
C VAL A 618 5.79 8.26 -20.15
N TYR A 619 5.59 9.37 -20.87
CA TYR A 619 4.30 9.64 -21.51
C TYR A 619 4.11 9.00 -22.90
N ASN A 620 5.18 8.59 -23.61
CA ASN A 620 5.07 7.89 -24.90
C ASN A 620 5.27 6.37 -24.79
N GLU A 621 6.04 5.90 -23.81
CA GLU A 621 6.42 4.49 -23.70
C GLU A 621 5.77 3.83 -22.48
N LEU A 622 6.16 4.22 -21.27
CA LEU A 622 5.75 3.51 -20.04
C LEU A 622 4.24 3.58 -19.78
N LEU A 623 3.63 4.77 -19.86
CA LEU A 623 2.19 4.92 -19.61
C LEU A 623 1.31 4.26 -20.68
N PRO A 624 1.61 4.36 -21.99
CA PRO A 624 0.75 3.73 -23.00
C PRO A 624 1.01 2.24 -23.18
N LYS A 625 2.25 1.76 -23.00
CA LYS A 625 2.69 0.40 -23.35
C LYS A 625 3.02 -0.48 -22.14
N GLY A 626 3.24 0.09 -20.95
CA GLY A 626 3.66 -0.64 -19.75
C GLY A 626 2.71 -1.77 -19.34
N ARG A 627 1.41 -1.62 -19.64
CA ARG A 627 0.39 -2.65 -19.42
C ARG A 627 0.71 -4.00 -20.09
N GLU A 628 1.33 -4.00 -21.26
CA GLU A 628 1.67 -5.24 -21.99
C GLU A 628 2.71 -6.09 -21.25
N PHE A 629 3.41 -5.48 -20.29
CA PHE A 629 4.52 -6.08 -19.56
C PHE A 629 4.30 -6.08 -18.04
N ASN A 630 3.05 -5.99 -17.58
CA ASN A 630 2.71 -5.96 -16.14
C ASN A 630 3.48 -4.89 -15.36
N LEU A 631 3.66 -3.71 -15.96
CA LEU A 631 4.37 -2.58 -15.35
C LEU A 631 3.37 -1.50 -14.91
N SER A 632 3.37 -1.18 -13.62
CA SER A 632 2.58 -0.12 -13.01
C SER A 632 3.46 1.10 -12.71
N LEU A 633 2.86 2.29 -12.85
CA LEU A 633 3.46 3.56 -12.46
C LEU A 633 2.54 4.23 -11.43
N GLY A 634 3.05 4.38 -10.21
CA GLY A 634 2.47 5.17 -9.14
C GLY A 634 3.06 6.58 -9.14
N LEU A 635 2.36 7.54 -9.74
CA LEU A 635 2.81 8.93 -9.84
C LEU A 635 2.32 9.72 -8.62
N ILE A 636 3.22 9.98 -7.66
CA ILE A 636 2.89 10.77 -6.47
C ILE A 636 3.32 12.23 -6.69
N MET A 637 2.40 13.17 -6.48
CA MET A 637 2.64 14.60 -6.77
C MET A 637 1.84 15.52 -5.83
N GLN A 638 2.12 16.82 -5.87
CA GLN A 638 1.32 17.79 -5.13
C GLN A 638 0.09 18.21 -5.92
N TYR A 639 0.29 18.61 -7.17
CA TYR A 639 -0.78 19.01 -8.08
C TYR A 639 -0.50 18.44 -9.48
N PRO A 640 -1.46 17.79 -10.15
CA PRO A 640 -1.24 17.23 -11.48
C PRO A 640 -0.87 18.27 -12.53
N GLU A 641 -1.37 19.50 -12.39
CA GLU A 641 -1.03 20.63 -13.27
C GLU A 641 0.48 20.95 -13.28
N GLN A 642 1.25 20.54 -12.25
CA GLN A 642 2.71 20.73 -12.21
C GLN A 642 3.43 20.08 -13.40
N VAL A 643 2.83 19.06 -14.03
CA VAL A 643 3.39 18.44 -15.24
C VAL A 643 3.59 19.47 -16.36
N LEU A 644 2.73 20.49 -16.44
CA LEU A 644 2.83 21.57 -17.42
C LEU A 644 4.13 22.38 -17.28
N GLY A 645 4.67 22.52 -16.07
CA GLY A 645 5.94 23.20 -15.80
C GLY A 645 6.00 24.65 -16.30
N GLU A 646 7.19 25.10 -16.69
CA GLU A 646 7.43 26.47 -17.17
C GLU A 646 6.92 26.73 -18.60
N ASP A 647 6.76 25.66 -19.41
CA ASP A 647 6.18 25.73 -20.75
C ASP A 647 4.93 24.85 -20.87
N PRO A 648 3.76 25.37 -20.46
CA PRO A 648 2.50 24.64 -20.54
C PRO A 648 2.11 24.23 -21.96
N ARG A 649 2.62 24.89 -23.01
CA ARG A 649 2.23 24.58 -24.39
C ARG A 649 2.93 23.33 -24.88
N SER A 650 4.23 23.18 -24.64
CA SER A 650 4.97 21.98 -25.03
C SER A 650 4.59 20.78 -24.17
N ASN A 651 4.33 20.98 -22.88
CA ASN A 651 4.03 19.89 -21.94
C ASN A 651 2.55 19.49 -21.88
N ARG A 652 1.67 20.16 -22.64
CA ARG A 652 0.24 19.85 -22.66
C ARG A 652 -0.05 18.40 -23.06
N ARG A 653 0.73 17.87 -24.01
CA ARG A 653 0.60 16.47 -24.45
C ARG A 653 0.89 15.51 -23.30
N ALA A 654 2.02 15.69 -22.61
CA ALA A 654 2.38 14.85 -21.48
C ALA A 654 1.29 14.86 -20.40
N TYR A 655 0.74 16.05 -20.08
CA TYR A 655 -0.36 16.15 -19.12
C TYR A 655 -1.62 15.40 -19.58
N GLN A 656 -1.99 15.51 -20.87
CA GLN A 656 -3.11 14.76 -21.44
C GLN A 656 -2.90 13.24 -21.39
N GLU A 657 -1.70 12.76 -21.74
CA GLU A 657 -1.38 11.34 -21.69
C GLU A 657 -1.47 10.78 -20.25
N ILE A 658 -1.04 11.55 -19.25
CA ILE A 658 -1.23 11.16 -17.84
C ILE A 658 -2.72 11.05 -17.52
N LEU A 659 -3.52 12.07 -17.84
CA LEU A 659 -4.96 12.05 -17.52
C LEU A 659 -5.74 10.96 -18.26
N ASN A 660 -5.27 10.51 -19.43
CA ASN A 660 -5.93 9.53 -20.28
C ASN A 660 -5.49 8.08 -19.99
N ASN A 661 -4.20 7.85 -19.74
CA ASN A 661 -3.66 6.50 -19.55
C ASN A 661 -3.62 6.09 -18.07
N VAL A 662 -3.69 7.04 -17.13
CA VAL A 662 -3.83 6.75 -15.70
C VAL A 662 -5.30 6.61 -15.35
N ASN A 663 -5.75 5.37 -15.09
CA ASN A 663 -7.16 5.09 -14.83
C ASN A 663 -7.54 5.28 -13.36
N THR A 664 -6.60 5.08 -12.44
CA THR A 664 -6.81 5.27 -11.01
C THR A 664 -6.32 6.65 -10.59
N LYS A 665 -7.21 7.49 -10.08
CA LYS A 665 -6.88 8.87 -9.67
C LYS A 665 -7.29 9.08 -8.22
N ILE A 666 -6.31 9.30 -7.36
CA ILE A 666 -6.50 9.51 -5.92
C ILE A 666 -6.14 10.96 -5.58
N ILE A 667 -7.16 11.80 -5.46
CA ILE A 667 -7.03 13.26 -5.39
C ILE A 667 -7.47 13.74 -4.00
N GLY A 668 -6.54 14.29 -3.23
CA GLY A 668 -6.84 14.94 -1.94
C GLY A 668 -7.28 16.39 -2.12
N ASN A 669 -7.34 17.15 -1.02
CA ASN A 669 -7.72 18.56 -1.08
C ASN A 669 -6.65 19.40 -1.80
N ILE A 670 -6.88 19.69 -3.09
CA ILE A 670 -6.04 20.52 -3.96
C ILE A 670 -6.89 21.43 -4.86
N ALA A 671 -6.28 22.52 -5.33
CA ALA A 671 -6.84 23.27 -6.46
C ALA A 671 -6.82 22.36 -7.71
N THR A 672 -7.95 22.32 -8.42
CA THR A 672 -8.19 21.42 -9.56
C THR A 672 -8.47 22.25 -10.80
N ASP A 673 -7.76 21.96 -11.89
CA ASP A 673 -7.99 22.58 -13.20
C ASP A 673 -9.09 21.86 -14.00
N ASP A 674 -9.55 22.50 -15.09
CA ASP A 674 -10.61 21.95 -15.94
C ASP A 674 -10.24 20.59 -16.54
N MET A 675 -8.98 20.35 -16.92
CA MET A 675 -8.58 19.10 -17.56
C MET A 675 -8.64 17.94 -16.56
N LEU A 676 -8.13 18.15 -15.34
CA LEU A 676 -8.24 17.15 -14.28
C LEU A 676 -9.71 16.86 -13.94
N ALA A 677 -10.51 17.89 -13.70
CA ALA A 677 -11.93 17.73 -13.36
C ALA A 677 -12.72 17.03 -14.48
N ASN A 678 -12.50 17.38 -15.75
CA ASN A 678 -13.13 16.73 -16.90
C ASN A 678 -12.68 15.28 -17.10
N SER A 679 -11.51 14.92 -16.57
CA SER A 679 -10.99 13.55 -16.66
C SER A 679 -11.56 12.60 -15.60
N LEU A 680 -12.30 13.14 -14.61
CA LEU A 680 -12.96 12.39 -13.55
C LEU A 680 -14.37 11.99 -13.99
N PHE A 681 -14.69 10.70 -13.86
CA PHE A 681 -15.98 10.18 -14.30
C PHE A 681 -17.08 10.35 -13.24
N HIS A 682 -18.15 11.06 -13.59
CA HIS A 682 -19.37 11.21 -12.79
C HIS A 682 -20.58 11.43 -13.72
N GLU A 683 -21.75 10.86 -13.41
CA GLU A 683 -22.96 11.06 -14.25
C GLU A 683 -23.69 12.37 -13.94
N ASP A 684 -23.85 12.72 -12.66
CA ASP A 684 -24.67 13.85 -12.20
C ASP A 684 -23.94 15.16 -11.84
N LEU A 685 -22.59 15.20 -11.83
CA LEU A 685 -21.83 16.40 -11.44
C LEU A 685 -21.20 17.06 -12.66
N ASP A 686 -21.32 18.39 -12.72
CA ASP A 686 -20.53 19.17 -13.66
C ASP A 686 -19.09 19.39 -13.18
N THR A 687 -18.27 19.92 -14.07
CA THR A 687 -16.85 20.17 -13.82
C THR A 687 -16.61 21.10 -12.62
N ASP A 688 -17.48 22.09 -12.39
CA ASP A 688 -17.32 23.04 -11.29
C ASP A 688 -17.75 22.44 -9.96
N GLU A 689 -18.81 21.62 -9.95
CA GLU A 689 -19.20 20.84 -8.77
C GLU A 689 -18.11 19.84 -8.37
N ILE A 690 -17.42 19.19 -9.32
CA ILE A 690 -16.28 18.30 -9.03
C ILE A 690 -15.13 19.08 -8.38
N LYS A 691 -14.81 20.29 -8.87
CA LYS A 691 -13.78 21.13 -8.25
C LYS A 691 -14.16 21.54 -6.83
N ASP A 692 -15.40 22.00 -6.63
CA ASP A 692 -15.92 22.39 -5.32
C ASP A 692 -15.90 21.22 -4.33
N ARG A 693 -16.14 20.00 -4.82
CA ARG A 693 -16.02 18.75 -4.05
C ARG A 693 -14.59 18.50 -3.58
N ILE A 694 -13.63 18.52 -4.49
CA ILE A 694 -12.22 18.28 -4.18
C ILE A 694 -11.70 19.35 -3.20
N ALA A 695 -12.02 20.62 -3.44
CA ALA A 695 -11.67 21.71 -2.53
C ALA A 695 -12.34 21.59 -1.15
N GLY A 696 -13.50 20.95 -1.08
CA GLY A 696 -14.28 20.71 0.13
C GLY A 696 -13.81 19.55 1.01
N LEU A 697 -12.90 18.70 0.53
CA LEU A 697 -12.39 17.53 1.25
C LEU A 697 -11.69 17.92 2.56
N ARG A 698 -11.86 17.09 3.60
CA ARG A 698 -11.06 17.24 4.83
C ARG A 698 -9.62 16.81 4.57
N ARG A 699 -8.69 17.28 5.40
CA ARG A 699 -7.32 16.76 5.37
C ARG A 699 -7.34 15.25 5.62
N GLY A 700 -6.63 14.51 4.77
CA GLY A 700 -6.59 13.05 4.79
C GLY A 700 -7.73 12.35 4.06
N GLU A 701 -8.81 13.03 3.68
CA GLU A 701 -9.83 12.46 2.78
C GLU A 701 -9.39 12.60 1.32
N TRP A 702 -9.76 11.61 0.50
CA TRP A 702 -9.43 11.56 -0.93
C TRP A 702 -10.71 11.36 -1.75
N VAL A 703 -10.75 11.97 -2.94
CA VAL A 703 -11.62 11.53 -4.03
C VAL A 703 -10.85 10.49 -4.83
N VAL A 704 -11.48 9.34 -5.08
CA VAL A 704 -10.91 8.29 -5.92
C VAL A 704 -11.76 8.07 -7.16
N GLN A 705 -11.10 7.99 -8.31
CA GLN A 705 -11.63 7.30 -9.49
C GLN A 705 -10.96 5.93 -9.58
N LEU A 706 -11.76 4.88 -9.65
CA LEU A 706 -11.30 3.50 -9.86
C LEU A 706 -11.30 3.15 -11.36
N PRO A 707 -10.51 2.14 -11.79
CA PRO A 707 -10.53 1.70 -13.17
C PRO A 707 -11.86 1.02 -13.53
N SER A 708 -12.07 0.73 -14.81
CA SER A 708 -13.25 -0.01 -15.25
C SER A 708 -13.16 -1.45 -14.76
N THR A 709 -14.24 -2.00 -14.20
CA THR A 709 -14.31 -3.37 -13.67
C THR A 709 -14.25 -4.46 -14.75
N GLY A 710 -13.96 -4.10 -16.02
CA GLY A 710 -13.81 -5.02 -17.17
C GLY A 710 -14.47 -4.53 -18.47
N PHE A 711 -14.38 -5.36 -19.52
CA PHE A 711 -14.92 -5.05 -20.86
C PHE A 711 -16.46 -5.08 -20.86
N HIS A 712 -17.10 -4.02 -21.37
CA HIS A 712 -18.56 -3.79 -21.31
C HIS A 712 -19.17 -3.66 -19.89
N LYS A 713 -18.36 -3.48 -18.85
CA LYS A 713 -18.83 -3.17 -17.50
C LYS A 713 -18.87 -1.65 -17.26
N GLN A 714 -19.64 -1.22 -16.26
CA GLN A 714 -19.77 0.19 -15.91
C GLN A 714 -18.47 0.71 -15.28
N LYS A 715 -18.03 1.89 -15.70
CA LYS A 715 -16.97 2.62 -14.99
C LYS A 715 -17.54 3.09 -13.65
N PRO A 716 -16.89 2.78 -12.50
CA PRO A 716 -17.35 3.27 -11.21
C PRO A 716 -17.36 4.81 -11.19
N GLU A 717 -18.39 5.40 -10.59
CA GLU A 717 -18.40 6.82 -10.25
C GLU A 717 -17.29 7.14 -9.24
N ILE A 718 -16.88 8.41 -9.17
CA ILE A 718 -15.92 8.86 -8.17
C ILE A 718 -16.44 8.63 -6.74
N LEU A 719 -15.57 8.10 -5.88
CA LEU A 719 -15.88 7.78 -4.49
C LEU A 719 -15.08 8.68 -3.54
N THR A 720 -15.50 8.74 -2.28
CA THR A 720 -14.70 9.33 -1.21
C THR A 720 -14.00 8.22 -0.43
N LEU A 721 -12.68 8.32 -0.27
CA LEU A 721 -11.86 7.44 0.55
C LEU A 721 -11.39 8.13 1.83
N LYS A 722 -11.36 7.36 2.91
CA LYS A 722 -10.56 7.64 4.10
C LYS A 722 -9.18 6.99 3.97
N PRO A 723 -8.14 7.58 4.56
CA PRO A 723 -6.80 7.02 4.49
C PRO A 723 -6.73 5.76 5.36
N LEU A 724 -5.80 4.87 5.03
CA LEU A 724 -5.39 3.80 5.93
C LEU A 724 -4.68 4.39 7.16
N PRO A 725 -4.70 3.69 8.31
CA PRO A 725 -3.97 4.06 9.52
C PRO A 725 -2.44 4.12 9.29
N ILE A 726 -1.72 4.70 10.25
CA ILE A 726 -0.25 4.63 10.23
C ILE A 726 0.17 3.17 10.45
N PRO A 727 0.99 2.58 9.57
CA PRO A 727 1.42 1.19 9.72
C PRO A 727 2.30 0.97 10.97
N PRO A 728 2.25 -0.24 11.57
CA PRO A 728 3.17 -0.64 12.64
C PRO A 728 4.63 -0.42 12.25
N GLY A 729 5.47 0.00 13.19
CA GLY A 729 6.89 0.30 12.97
C GLY A 729 7.18 1.73 12.45
N HIS A 730 6.19 2.46 11.96
CA HIS A 730 6.38 3.85 11.52
C HIS A 730 6.87 4.73 12.68
N SER A 731 7.73 5.73 12.42
CA SER A 731 8.32 6.59 13.45
C SER A 731 7.34 7.45 14.25
N GLU A 732 6.17 7.73 13.67
CA GLU A 732 5.06 8.41 14.36
C GLU A 732 4.14 7.44 15.13
N GLY A 733 4.43 6.14 15.11
CA GLY A 733 3.70 5.10 15.83
C GLY A 733 4.35 4.70 17.16
N PRO A 734 3.70 3.81 17.93
CA PRO A 734 4.17 3.39 19.25
C PRO A 734 5.33 2.38 19.20
N PHE A 735 5.58 1.77 18.04
CA PHE A 735 6.62 0.76 17.85
C PHE A 735 7.99 1.43 17.63
N ASP A 736 8.93 1.18 18.53
CA ASP A 736 10.31 1.61 18.36
C ASP A 736 11.15 0.49 17.72
N VAL A 737 11.18 0.48 16.38
CA VAL A 737 11.93 -0.50 15.59
C VAL A 737 13.06 0.21 14.85
N SER A 738 14.28 -0.30 15.00
CA SER A 738 15.43 0.22 14.24
C SER A 738 15.25 -0.05 12.74
N PRO A 739 15.47 0.94 11.86
CA PRO A 739 15.34 0.74 10.42
C PRO A 739 16.49 -0.09 9.82
N LYS A 740 17.57 -0.37 10.59
CA LYS A 740 18.81 -1.02 10.10
C LYS A 740 19.36 -0.44 8.79
N SER A 741 19.10 0.84 8.50
CA SER A 741 19.39 1.44 7.19
C SER A 741 20.86 1.40 6.79
N LYS A 742 21.78 1.49 7.76
CA LYS A 742 23.22 1.42 7.49
C LYS A 742 23.58 0.05 6.92
N PHE A 743 23.13 -1.00 7.61
CA PHE A 743 23.37 -2.39 7.24
C PHE A 743 22.77 -2.73 5.85
N VAL A 744 21.52 -2.35 5.60
CA VAL A 744 20.87 -2.61 4.30
C VAL A 744 21.59 -1.87 3.18
N ARG A 745 21.95 -0.59 3.39
CA ARG A 745 22.67 0.20 2.40
C ARG A 745 24.05 -0.35 2.11
N GLU A 746 24.78 -0.80 3.12
CA GLU A 746 26.09 -1.45 2.95
C GLU A 746 25.98 -2.69 2.08
N ARG A 747 25.04 -3.59 2.39
CA ARG A 747 24.77 -4.76 1.54
C ARG A 747 24.39 -4.39 0.11
N SER A 748 23.44 -3.47 -0.07
CA SER A 748 22.97 -3.07 -1.39
C SER A 748 24.06 -2.34 -2.19
N ARG A 749 24.91 -1.56 -1.51
CA ARG A 749 26.07 -0.88 -2.10
C ARG A 749 27.04 -1.90 -2.68
N ASP A 750 27.42 -2.89 -1.88
CA ASP A 750 28.44 -3.87 -2.27
C ASP A 750 27.93 -4.78 -3.41
N LEU A 751 26.61 -5.02 -3.48
CA LEU A 751 25.99 -5.84 -4.53
C LEU A 751 25.71 -5.08 -5.84
N HIS A 752 25.35 -3.79 -5.77
CA HIS A 752 24.72 -3.09 -6.89
C HIS A 752 25.42 -1.82 -7.33
N THR A 753 26.40 -1.35 -6.58
CA THR A 753 27.03 -0.06 -6.83
C THR A 753 28.54 -0.16 -6.97
N LEU A 754 29.11 0.81 -7.68
CA LEU A 754 30.54 0.92 -7.88
C LEU A 754 30.96 2.38 -7.93
N ASN A 755 32.22 2.64 -7.62
CA ASN A 755 32.82 3.97 -7.67
C ASN A 755 33.66 4.15 -8.93
N ARG A 756 34.09 5.39 -9.17
CA ARG A 756 34.90 5.79 -10.34
C ARG A 756 36.25 5.07 -10.44
N ASP A 757 36.78 4.58 -9.33
CA ASP A 757 38.07 3.87 -9.28
C ASP A 757 37.90 2.36 -9.52
N SER A 758 36.67 1.88 -9.69
CA SER A 758 36.37 0.50 -10.06
C SER A 758 37.00 0.13 -11.41
N LYS A 759 37.52 -1.10 -11.51
CA LYS A 759 38.03 -1.66 -12.77
C LYS A 759 36.98 -1.74 -13.89
N TYR A 760 35.70 -1.67 -13.53
CA TYR A 760 34.57 -1.69 -14.47
C TYR A 760 34.13 -0.30 -14.94
N ILE A 761 34.69 0.77 -14.36
CA ILE A 761 34.52 2.13 -14.89
C ILE A 761 35.79 2.47 -15.65
N ASN A 762 35.65 2.65 -16.96
CA ASN A 762 36.77 3.13 -17.77
C ASN A 762 36.99 4.63 -17.53
N SER A 763 37.62 4.97 -16.40
CA SER A 763 37.91 6.35 -15.98
C SER A 763 38.93 7.05 -16.90
N SER A 764 39.66 6.28 -17.71
CA SER A 764 40.61 6.78 -18.71
C SER A 764 39.95 7.26 -20.00
N ALA A 765 38.66 6.94 -20.18
CA ALA A 765 37.92 7.19 -21.40
C ALA A 765 37.81 8.71 -21.66
N GLY A 766 38.55 9.15 -22.67
CA GLY A 766 38.74 10.54 -23.06
C GLY A 766 39.74 11.39 -22.26
N ALA A 767 40.52 10.83 -21.32
CA ALA A 767 41.53 11.54 -20.51
C ALA A 767 42.99 11.34 -20.95
N ASN A 768 43.29 10.35 -21.80
CA ASN A 768 44.68 10.03 -22.17
C ASN A 768 45.21 10.84 -23.36
N PHE A 769 45.62 12.08 -23.05
CA PHE A 769 46.85 12.63 -23.60
C PHE A 769 47.69 13.25 -22.47
N SER A 770 48.25 12.41 -21.58
CA SER A 770 49.57 12.62 -20.98
C SER A 770 50.12 11.40 -20.24
N SER A 771 51.22 10.88 -20.80
CA SER A 771 52.31 10.03 -20.26
C SER A 771 52.04 8.65 -19.64
N SER A 772 52.78 7.69 -20.18
CA SER A 772 53.05 6.32 -19.77
C SER A 772 53.84 6.15 -18.46
N GLY A 773 53.70 4.98 -17.82
CA GLY A 773 54.63 4.44 -16.84
C GLY A 773 54.12 3.17 -16.10
N ASP A 774 54.81 2.04 -16.31
CA ASP A 774 54.59 0.67 -15.79
C ASP A 774 54.70 0.49 -14.26
N GLY A 775 54.19 -0.64 -13.73
CA GLY A 775 54.65 -1.26 -12.48
C GLY A 775 53.78 -2.41 -11.91
N ASP A 776 54.37 -3.60 -11.79
CA ASP A 776 53.83 -4.96 -11.52
C ASP A 776 54.01 -5.45 -10.04
N GLY A 777 53.31 -6.51 -9.59
CA GLY A 777 53.79 -7.41 -8.51
C GLY A 777 52.85 -7.98 -7.40
N ASP A 778 52.31 -9.19 -7.64
CA ASP A 778 52.34 -10.50 -6.90
C ASP A 778 51.87 -10.80 -5.43
N ASN A 779 51.41 -12.06 -5.28
CA ASN A 779 50.67 -12.86 -4.25
C ASN A 779 51.40 -13.32 -2.96
N THR A 780 50.67 -13.90 -1.98
CA THR A 780 50.89 -15.28 -1.37
C THR A 780 49.97 -15.68 -0.19
N THR A 781 49.64 -16.99 -0.10
CA THR A 781 48.83 -17.76 0.89
C THR A 781 49.68 -18.68 1.81
N THR A 782 49.12 -19.28 2.88
CA THR A 782 49.56 -20.60 3.46
C THR A 782 48.61 -21.21 4.54
N ASP A 783 48.58 -22.55 4.60
CA ASP A 783 47.77 -23.49 5.42
C ASP A 783 48.66 -24.40 6.33
N SER A 784 48.13 -25.06 7.38
CA SER A 784 48.69 -26.34 7.94
C SER A 784 47.83 -27.12 8.98
N ASP A 785 47.80 -28.47 8.85
CA ASP A 785 47.19 -29.59 9.63
C ASP A 785 47.84 -30.02 10.99
N THR A 786 47.16 -30.86 11.83
CA THR A 786 47.65 -32.20 12.38
C THR A 786 46.78 -33.02 13.43
N THR A 787 46.60 -34.34 13.14
CA THR A 787 46.43 -35.68 13.84
C THR A 787 46.22 -35.98 15.38
N GLY A 788 45.56 -37.15 15.72
CA GLY A 788 45.25 -37.70 17.09
C GLY A 788 45.75 -39.14 17.50
N ASP A 789 45.26 -39.71 18.65
CA ASP A 789 45.45 -41.09 19.21
C ASP A 789 44.34 -41.49 20.25
N ASP A 790 43.97 -42.78 20.42
CA ASP A 790 42.70 -43.29 21.03
C ASP A 790 42.89 -44.34 22.17
N GLY A 791 42.14 -44.26 23.29
CA GLY A 791 42.25 -45.09 24.51
C GLY A 791 40.94 -45.79 24.95
N GLY A 792 40.97 -47.11 25.17
CA GLY A 792 39.77 -47.97 25.26
C GLY A 792 39.03 -48.11 26.61
N LEU A 793 37.74 -47.78 26.63
CA LEU A 793 36.75 -47.90 27.73
C LEU A 793 36.11 -49.30 27.90
N LYS A 794 35.69 -49.67 29.12
CA LYS A 794 34.89 -50.90 29.38
C LYS A 794 33.46 -50.78 28.81
N PRO A 795 32.76 -51.88 28.46
CA PRO A 795 31.42 -51.84 27.87
C PRO A 795 30.38 -51.08 28.72
N GLU A 796 30.40 -51.24 30.05
CA GLU A 796 29.47 -50.60 30.96
C GLU A 796 29.74 -49.09 31.11
N GLN A 797 31.01 -48.68 31.05
CA GLN A 797 31.45 -47.27 31.05
C GLN A 797 31.09 -46.58 29.75
N LYS A 798 31.31 -47.26 28.61
CA LYS A 798 30.89 -46.77 27.29
C LYS A 798 29.36 -46.61 27.20
N THR A 799 28.61 -47.51 27.83
CA THR A 799 27.13 -47.41 27.90
C THR A 799 26.69 -46.22 28.75
N LEU A 800 27.32 -45.99 29.92
CA LEU A 800 27.02 -44.81 30.75
C LEU A 800 27.37 -43.50 30.03
N LEU A 801 28.56 -43.42 29.43
CA LEU A 801 29.03 -42.24 28.69
C LEU A 801 28.09 -41.91 27.52
N LYS A 802 27.64 -42.94 26.79
CA LYS A 802 26.61 -42.81 25.76
C LYS A 802 25.26 -42.35 26.33
N ASN A 803 24.81 -42.91 27.45
CA ASN A 803 23.56 -42.49 28.10
C ASN A 803 23.60 -41.03 28.57
N ILE A 804 24.77 -40.56 29.05
CA ILE A 804 24.98 -39.15 29.43
C ILE A 804 24.91 -38.26 28.18
N PHE A 805 25.59 -38.64 27.10
CA PHE A 805 25.60 -37.93 25.83
C PHE A 805 24.20 -37.82 25.22
N ASP A 806 23.49 -38.94 25.12
CA ASP A 806 22.15 -39.02 24.55
C ASP A 806 21.12 -38.26 25.42
N ALA A 807 21.31 -38.21 26.74
CA ALA A 807 20.48 -37.44 27.68
C ALA A 807 20.65 -35.92 27.52
N LEU A 808 21.86 -35.46 27.16
CA LEU A 808 22.13 -34.04 26.88
C LEU A 808 21.73 -33.65 25.44
N SER A 809 21.78 -34.60 24.51
CA SER A 809 21.47 -34.38 23.08
C SER A 809 19.98 -34.41 22.72
N GLY A 810 19.09 -34.67 23.68
CA GLY A 810 17.64 -34.71 23.46
C GLY A 810 17.10 -35.98 22.80
N ASP A 811 17.94 -37.00 22.57
CA ASP A 811 17.66 -38.12 21.65
C ASP A 811 17.08 -39.39 22.34
N ILE A 812 16.49 -39.30 23.54
CA ILE A 812 15.94 -40.48 24.26
C ILE A 812 14.53 -40.28 24.83
N LYS A 813 13.63 -41.21 24.48
CA LYS A 813 12.33 -41.51 25.14
C LYS A 813 12.38 -41.85 26.66
N LEU A 814 13.51 -41.75 27.37
CA LEU A 814 13.69 -42.34 28.71
C LEU A 814 14.45 -41.47 29.73
N TYR A 815 14.79 -40.22 29.44
CA TYR A 815 15.35 -39.30 30.44
C TYR A 815 14.79 -37.88 30.28
N ASP A 816 14.58 -37.21 31.41
CA ASP A 816 14.07 -35.84 31.49
C ASP A 816 15.10 -35.03 32.30
N LEU A 817 15.56 -33.89 31.75
CA LEU A 817 16.61 -33.05 32.32
C LEU A 817 16.26 -32.51 33.73
N ASN A 818 14.98 -32.60 34.13
CA ASN A 818 14.53 -32.30 35.48
C ASN A 818 14.98 -33.31 36.55
N LYS A 819 15.45 -34.51 36.19
CA LYS A 819 16.02 -35.53 37.11
C LYS A 819 17.54 -35.38 37.24
N PRO A 820 18.15 -35.84 38.35
CA PRO A 820 19.60 -35.92 38.45
C PRO A 820 20.13 -37.13 37.67
N MET A 821 21.31 -36.99 37.06
CA MET A 821 21.93 -38.04 36.24
C MET A 821 22.42 -39.25 37.06
N THR A 822 22.42 -39.14 38.40
CA THR A 822 22.59 -40.29 39.29
C THR A 822 21.49 -41.34 39.14
N THR A 823 20.38 -41.01 38.48
CA THR A 823 19.29 -41.95 38.16
C THR A 823 19.47 -42.70 36.83
N LEU A 824 20.47 -42.34 36.02
CA LEU A 824 20.76 -43.04 34.76
C LEU A 824 21.19 -44.49 35.01
N PRO A 825 20.86 -45.43 34.10
CA PRO A 825 21.41 -46.77 34.15
C PRO A 825 22.94 -46.73 34.15
N ASN A 826 23.56 -47.56 35.00
CA ASN A 826 25.01 -47.68 35.18
C ASN A 826 25.68 -46.48 35.88
N SER A 827 24.92 -45.57 36.52
CA SER A 827 25.46 -44.38 37.20
C SER A 827 26.48 -44.68 38.32
N GLU A 828 26.55 -45.93 38.81
CA GLU A 828 27.59 -46.39 39.72
C GLU A 828 29.02 -46.32 39.15
N TYR A 829 29.17 -46.24 37.82
CA TYR A 829 30.46 -46.06 37.14
C TYR A 829 30.81 -44.59 36.84
N ALA A 830 29.97 -43.64 37.25
CA ALA A 830 30.19 -42.22 36.95
C ALA A 830 31.46 -41.66 37.61
N SER A 831 31.81 -42.14 38.82
CA SER A 831 33.09 -41.80 39.46
C SER A 831 34.29 -42.31 38.68
N ASP A 832 34.17 -43.47 38.02
CA ASP A 832 35.26 -44.01 37.20
C ASP A 832 35.46 -43.18 35.92
N LEU A 833 34.39 -42.61 35.35
CA LEU A 833 34.46 -41.70 34.20
C LEU A 833 35.02 -40.33 34.61
N GLU A 834 34.66 -39.84 35.80
CA GLU A 834 35.21 -38.61 36.40
C GLU A 834 36.71 -38.75 36.69
N ASP A 835 37.12 -39.88 37.30
CA ASP A 835 38.54 -40.20 37.58
C ASP A 835 39.38 -40.39 36.30
N GLN A 836 38.74 -40.76 35.19
CA GLN A 836 39.36 -40.87 33.86
C GLN A 836 39.34 -39.56 33.07
N GLU A 837 38.86 -38.46 33.66
CA GLU A 837 38.73 -37.14 33.02
C GLU A 837 37.82 -37.15 31.77
N LEU A 838 36.88 -38.10 31.68
CA LEU A 838 35.94 -38.25 30.55
C LEU A 838 34.62 -37.53 30.77
N VAL A 839 34.27 -37.23 32.01
CA VAL A 839 33.11 -36.42 32.38
C VAL A 839 33.44 -35.51 33.56
N GLU A 840 32.86 -34.31 33.59
CA GLU A 840 32.94 -33.39 34.71
C GLU A 840 31.60 -33.34 35.45
N LYS A 841 31.68 -33.16 36.78
CA LYS A 841 30.52 -33.21 37.67
C LYS A 841 30.03 -31.82 38.04
N VAL A 842 28.80 -31.50 37.67
CA VAL A 842 28.12 -30.24 38.04
C VAL A 842 27.03 -30.52 39.08
N THR A 843 26.96 -29.68 40.11
CA THR A 843 25.92 -29.78 41.16
C THR A 843 25.07 -28.52 41.20
N ILE A 844 23.75 -28.66 41.00
CA ILE A 844 22.78 -27.55 41.02
C ILE A 844 21.75 -27.77 42.14
N GLY A 845 21.38 -26.70 42.86
CA GLY A 845 20.26 -26.70 43.79
C GLY A 845 20.44 -27.64 45.00
N GLN A 846 19.41 -28.43 45.34
CA GLN A 846 19.41 -29.39 46.46
C GLN A 846 20.30 -30.64 46.19
N ASN A 847 21.57 -30.45 45.81
CA ASN A 847 22.54 -31.49 45.46
C ASN A 847 22.12 -32.38 44.26
N LYS A 848 21.46 -31.83 43.24
CA LYS A 848 21.24 -32.57 41.99
C LYS A 848 22.53 -32.60 41.18
N VAL A 849 22.96 -33.80 40.82
CA VAL A 849 24.22 -34.04 40.12
C VAL A 849 23.95 -34.28 38.64
N TYR A 850 24.66 -33.54 37.81
CA TYR A 850 24.72 -33.67 36.35
C TYR A 850 26.17 -33.99 35.96
N TYR A 851 26.35 -34.84 34.96
CA TYR A 851 27.65 -35.21 34.40
C TYR A 851 27.72 -34.66 32.98
N ILE A 852 28.75 -33.88 32.67
CA ILE A 852 28.98 -33.28 31.35
C ILE A 852 30.20 -33.97 30.73
N PRO A 853 30.10 -34.57 29.53
CA PRO A 853 31.26 -35.15 28.86
C PRO A 853 32.37 -34.12 28.64
N THR A 854 33.63 -34.52 28.82
CA THR A 854 34.78 -33.73 28.33
C THR A 854 34.98 -33.99 26.84
N LYS A 855 35.82 -33.20 26.15
CA LYS A 855 36.15 -33.44 24.73
C LYS A 855 36.64 -34.87 24.45
N GLU A 856 37.43 -35.43 25.37
CA GLU A 856 37.89 -36.83 25.29
C GLU A 856 36.73 -37.81 25.50
N GLY A 857 35.79 -37.49 26.40
CA GLY A 857 34.54 -38.23 26.59
C GLY A 857 33.60 -38.21 25.37
N GLU A 858 33.44 -37.05 24.72
CA GLU A 858 32.60 -36.89 23.52
C GLU A 858 33.13 -37.72 22.35
N PHE A 859 34.44 -37.66 22.12
CA PHE A 859 35.11 -38.45 21.09
C PHE A 859 34.84 -39.96 21.26
N LEU A 860 34.84 -40.44 22.50
CA LEU A 860 34.64 -41.85 22.84
C LEU A 860 33.16 -42.29 22.88
N ALA A 861 32.20 -41.35 22.97
CA ALA A 861 30.77 -41.64 23.13
C ALA A 861 30.10 -42.10 21.83
N ASP A 862 30.38 -41.46 20.68
CA ASP A 862 29.98 -41.93 19.32
C ASP A 862 30.57 -41.07 18.17
N GLY A 863 31.59 -40.24 18.42
CA GLY A 863 32.18 -39.35 17.39
C GLY A 863 31.30 -38.16 16.98
N LYS A 864 30.33 -37.77 17.82
CA LYS A 864 29.51 -36.56 17.67
C LYS A 864 29.92 -35.57 18.78
N SER A 865 30.23 -34.34 18.43
CA SER A 865 30.54 -33.27 19.39
C SER A 865 29.25 -32.64 19.94
N LEU A 866 29.22 -32.24 21.22
CA LEU A 866 28.09 -31.47 21.79
C LEU A 866 28.11 -30.00 21.37
N SER A 867 29.25 -29.52 20.85
CA SER A 867 29.49 -28.14 20.40
C SER A 867 30.15 -28.11 19.00
N PRO A 868 29.86 -27.11 18.13
CA PRO A 868 30.56 -26.94 16.85
C PRO A 868 32.06 -26.61 17.05
N ASP A 869 32.91 -26.97 16.08
CA ASP A 869 34.34 -26.58 16.08
C ASP A 869 34.54 -25.06 15.92
N GLU A 870 33.50 -24.32 15.50
CA GLU A 870 33.52 -22.87 15.29
C GLU A 870 32.29 -22.18 15.92
N GLY A 871 32.50 -21.51 17.06
CA GLY A 871 31.53 -20.64 17.75
C GLY A 871 31.84 -20.47 19.24
N GLY A 872 31.69 -19.24 19.78
CA GLY A 872 31.95 -18.87 21.19
C GLY A 872 33.44 -18.94 21.58
N GLU A 873 33.88 -18.28 22.64
CA GLU A 873 35.30 -18.22 23.02
C GLU A 873 36.06 -19.58 23.00
N LEU A 874 36.81 -19.84 21.93
CA LEU A 874 37.88 -20.86 21.78
C LEU A 874 37.76 -22.08 22.72
N GLY A 875 36.72 -22.91 22.53
CA GLY A 875 36.72 -24.33 22.85
C GLY A 875 37.10 -24.77 24.28
N ASN A 876 36.93 -23.92 25.30
CA ASN A 876 37.18 -24.23 26.72
C ASN A 876 35.99 -23.77 27.60
N GLU A 877 34.77 -24.00 27.15
CA GLU A 877 33.55 -23.69 27.91
C GLU A 877 33.47 -24.52 29.20
N SER A 878 32.96 -23.91 30.27
CA SER A 878 32.81 -24.60 31.56
C SER A 878 31.66 -25.63 31.52
N PRO A 879 31.70 -26.71 32.32
CA PRO A 879 30.58 -27.65 32.43
C PRO A 879 29.25 -26.98 32.81
N GLU A 880 29.29 -25.93 33.63
CA GLU A 880 28.11 -25.13 33.96
C GLU A 880 27.51 -24.39 32.75
N HIS A 881 28.36 -23.94 31.81
CA HIS A 881 27.91 -23.28 30.58
C HIS A 881 27.16 -24.29 29.70
N HIS A 882 27.77 -25.44 29.36
CA HIS A 882 27.10 -26.49 28.59
C HIS A 882 25.77 -26.94 29.21
N LEU A 883 25.72 -27.05 30.54
CA LEU A 883 24.49 -27.37 31.24
C LEU A 883 23.44 -26.25 31.13
N GLY A 884 23.86 -24.99 31.17
CA GLY A 884 22.99 -23.83 30.95
C GLY A 884 22.34 -23.84 29.56
N VAL A 885 23.13 -24.05 28.51
CA VAL A 885 22.67 -24.15 27.11
C VAL A 885 21.60 -25.24 26.94
N ARG A 886 21.80 -26.41 27.57
CA ARG A 886 20.84 -27.50 27.49
C ARG A 886 19.57 -27.24 28.31
N LEU A 887 19.69 -26.55 29.45
CA LEU A 887 18.54 -26.16 30.25
C LEU A 887 17.70 -25.06 29.59
N SER A 888 18.31 -24.07 28.92
CA SER A 888 17.57 -23.06 28.16
C SER A 888 16.83 -23.69 26.98
N ALA A 889 17.49 -24.54 26.20
CA ALA A 889 16.87 -25.26 25.09
C ALA A 889 15.64 -26.07 25.54
N ALA A 890 15.77 -26.88 26.59
CA ALA A 890 14.65 -27.66 27.10
C ALA A 890 13.51 -26.80 27.67
N TYR A 891 13.82 -25.64 28.25
CA TYR A 891 12.82 -24.72 28.79
C TYR A 891 11.98 -24.06 27.68
N PHE A 892 12.59 -23.65 26.57
CA PHE A 892 11.87 -23.05 25.44
C PHE A 892 11.18 -24.10 24.56
N ASP A 893 11.75 -25.29 24.39
CA ASP A 893 11.10 -26.42 23.70
C ASP A 893 9.76 -26.80 24.36
N GLN A 894 9.71 -26.85 25.71
CA GLN A 894 8.46 -27.10 26.45
C GLN A 894 7.39 -26.02 26.25
N GLN A 895 7.78 -24.82 25.81
CA GLN A 895 6.89 -23.70 25.52
C GLN A 895 6.47 -23.65 24.03
N GLY A 896 6.96 -24.58 23.20
CA GLY A 896 6.57 -24.74 21.81
C GLY A 896 7.42 -23.94 20.80
N PHE A 897 8.59 -23.44 21.20
CA PHE A 897 9.56 -22.82 20.30
C PHE A 897 10.31 -23.89 19.48
N ASP A 898 10.80 -23.54 18.28
CA ASP A 898 11.75 -24.37 17.54
C ASP A 898 13.18 -24.02 17.96
N ILE A 899 14.01 -25.00 18.31
CA ILE A 899 15.26 -24.77 19.03
C ILE A 899 16.49 -25.06 18.16
N THR A 900 17.36 -24.07 18.05
CA THR A 900 18.69 -24.20 17.46
C THR A 900 19.76 -23.85 18.49
N LEU A 901 20.60 -24.82 18.86
CA LEU A 901 21.78 -24.55 19.70
C LEU A 901 22.88 -23.88 18.89
N TYR A 902 23.56 -22.89 19.46
CA TYR A 902 24.57 -22.11 18.73
C TYR A 902 24.00 -21.51 17.44
N GLY A 903 22.77 -20.99 17.53
CA GLY A 903 22.00 -20.51 16.40
C GLY A 903 22.51 -19.17 15.89
N ASP A 904 22.56 -19.05 14.57
CA ASP A 904 23.04 -17.84 13.90
C ASP A 904 22.08 -16.67 14.18
N ILE A 905 22.64 -15.59 14.72
CA ILE A 905 21.98 -14.29 14.82
C ILE A 905 22.76 -13.28 13.99
N ASN A 906 22.14 -12.14 13.69
CA ASN A 906 22.78 -11.09 12.89
C ASN A 906 23.34 -11.62 11.56
N ARG A 907 22.62 -12.56 10.92
CA ARG A 907 23.00 -13.20 9.63
C ARG A 907 24.29 -14.03 9.69
N GLY A 908 24.56 -14.66 10.84
CA GLY A 908 25.72 -15.55 11.04
C GLY A 908 27.00 -14.83 11.46
N GLU A 909 26.95 -13.51 11.65
CA GLU A 909 28.06 -12.75 12.23
C GLU A 909 28.30 -13.11 13.70
N ASN A 910 27.21 -13.36 14.43
CA ASN A 910 27.24 -13.79 15.82
C ASN A 910 26.39 -15.05 15.99
N LYS A 911 26.66 -15.81 17.06
CA LYS A 911 25.86 -16.97 17.44
C LYS A 911 25.38 -16.78 18.86
N THR A 912 24.14 -17.18 19.11
CA THR A 912 23.60 -17.30 20.47
C THR A 912 23.77 -18.70 20.97
N ASP A 913 24.04 -18.85 22.25
CA ASP A 913 24.11 -20.15 22.91
C ASP A 913 22.83 -20.99 22.71
N THR A 914 21.65 -20.35 22.77
CA THR A 914 20.38 -20.97 22.37
C THR A 914 19.52 -19.98 21.61
N PHE A 915 19.17 -20.33 20.37
CA PHE A 915 18.18 -19.62 19.57
C PHE A 915 16.86 -20.39 19.61
N ALA A 916 15.79 -19.72 20.03
CA ALA A 916 14.45 -20.30 20.09
C ALA A 916 13.48 -19.50 19.19
N GLU A 917 13.14 -20.07 18.04
CA GLU A 917 12.27 -19.46 17.04
C GLU A 917 10.80 -19.56 17.43
N ALA A 918 10.06 -18.45 17.35
CA ALA A 918 8.64 -18.42 17.68
C ALA A 918 7.82 -19.24 16.66
N THR A 919 6.87 -20.04 17.15
CA THR A 919 6.01 -20.87 16.28
C THR A 919 4.54 -20.51 16.46
N LYS A 920 3.65 -21.08 15.64
CA LYS A 920 2.19 -20.89 15.82
C LYS A 920 1.65 -21.41 17.17
N GLN A 921 2.47 -22.14 17.94
CA GLN A 921 2.09 -22.73 19.23
C GLN A 921 2.62 -21.91 20.42
N THR A 922 3.51 -20.95 20.20
CA THR A 922 4.09 -20.11 21.26
C THR A 922 3.12 -19.03 21.72
N SER A 923 3.26 -18.59 22.97
CA SER A 923 2.43 -17.54 23.56
C SER A 923 2.84 -16.11 23.17
N GLY A 924 3.95 -15.96 22.44
CA GLY A 924 4.48 -14.70 21.91
C GLY A 924 5.01 -14.89 20.48
N ASP A 925 5.19 -13.78 19.77
CA ASP A 925 5.57 -13.69 18.35
C ASP A 925 7.06 -13.32 18.14
N ARG A 926 7.84 -13.25 19.22
CA ARG A 926 9.26 -12.91 19.18
C ARG A 926 10.12 -14.12 19.46
N ASP A 927 11.19 -14.26 18.68
CA ASP A 927 12.25 -15.24 18.92
C ASP A 927 12.94 -14.94 20.26
N GLN A 928 13.52 -15.95 20.90
CA GLN A 928 14.26 -15.79 22.14
C GLN A 928 15.74 -16.05 21.87
N LEU A 929 16.57 -15.03 22.12
CA LEU A 929 18.00 -15.01 21.87
C LEU A 929 18.71 -15.21 23.21
N VAL A 930 19.19 -16.41 23.49
CA VAL A 930 19.68 -16.76 24.83
C VAL A 930 21.20 -16.83 24.85
N GLU A 931 21.83 -16.10 25.77
CA GLU A 931 23.25 -16.25 26.12
C GLU A 931 23.45 -16.78 27.53
N VAL A 932 24.45 -17.65 27.70
CA VAL A 932 24.77 -18.37 28.93
C VAL A 932 26.11 -17.86 29.51
N GLU A 933 26.02 -16.82 30.33
CA GLU A 933 27.18 -16.15 30.92
C GLU A 933 27.58 -16.77 32.28
N MET A 934 28.75 -17.43 32.32
CA MET A 934 29.29 -18.08 33.53
C MET A 934 30.40 -17.29 34.23
N SER A 935 30.95 -16.26 33.59
CA SER A 935 32.02 -15.39 34.09
C SER A 935 31.68 -13.90 33.95
N PRO A 936 30.54 -13.43 34.50
CA PRO A 936 30.06 -12.04 34.32
C PRO A 936 31.01 -10.97 34.86
N GLU A 937 32.04 -11.34 35.64
CA GLU A 937 33.12 -10.44 36.05
C GLU A 937 33.99 -9.98 34.87
N LYS A 938 34.05 -10.75 33.78
CA LYS A 938 34.83 -10.43 32.58
C LYS A 938 34.08 -9.45 31.68
N LYS A 939 34.20 -8.17 32.03
CA LYS A 939 33.49 -7.05 31.41
C LYS A 939 33.44 -7.07 29.86
N GLN A 940 34.53 -7.43 29.18
CA GLN A 940 34.58 -7.36 27.72
C GLN A 940 33.63 -8.36 27.05
N HIS A 941 33.57 -9.61 27.53
CA HIS A 941 32.68 -10.63 26.93
C HIS A 941 31.21 -10.27 27.12
N VAL A 942 30.83 -9.89 28.34
CA VAL A 942 29.48 -9.40 28.65
C VAL A 942 29.04 -8.27 27.72
N PHE A 943 29.95 -7.39 27.32
CA PHE A 943 29.64 -6.27 26.42
C PHE A 943 29.57 -6.67 24.96
N ASP A 944 30.49 -7.53 24.51
CA ASP A 944 30.48 -8.04 23.15
C ASP A 944 29.19 -8.85 22.90
N ASP A 945 28.81 -9.72 23.85
CA ASP A 945 27.58 -10.51 23.80
C ASP A 945 26.32 -9.62 23.92
N TYR A 946 26.36 -8.57 24.76
CA TYR A 946 25.27 -7.59 24.85
C TYR A 946 25.03 -6.84 23.54
N GLU A 947 26.08 -6.35 22.88
CA GLU A 947 25.93 -5.67 21.59
C GLU A 947 25.44 -6.66 20.52
N ALA A 948 25.93 -7.91 20.52
CA ALA A 948 25.44 -8.96 19.63
C ALA A 948 23.93 -9.21 19.80
N LEU A 949 23.47 -9.39 21.03
CA LEU A 949 22.06 -9.64 21.36
C LEU A 949 21.15 -8.44 21.08
N LYS A 950 21.63 -7.22 21.34
CA LYS A 950 20.92 -5.96 21.08
C LYS A 950 20.65 -5.76 19.59
N GLU A 951 21.53 -6.24 18.72
CA GLU A 951 21.36 -6.19 17.26
C GLU A 951 20.44 -7.30 16.72
N GLY A 952 20.29 -8.39 17.47
CA GLY A 952 19.45 -9.53 17.14
C GLY A 952 17.95 -9.21 17.08
N TYR A 953 17.20 -10.00 16.31
CA TYR A 953 15.74 -9.91 16.26
C TYR A 953 15.14 -10.95 17.20
N GLY A 954 14.70 -10.52 18.38
CA GLY A 954 14.14 -11.37 19.41
C GLY A 954 14.20 -10.71 20.78
N ASP A 955 13.80 -11.42 21.83
CA ASP A 955 14.00 -11.04 23.23
C ASP A 955 15.32 -11.62 23.71
N ALA A 956 16.23 -10.77 24.20
CA ALA A 956 17.53 -11.19 24.68
C ALA A 956 17.45 -11.69 26.13
N ILE A 957 17.85 -12.93 26.32
CA ILE A 957 17.75 -13.66 27.58
C ILE A 957 19.14 -14.04 28.05
N TRP A 958 19.44 -13.76 29.31
CA TRP A 958 20.70 -14.11 29.93
C TRP A 958 20.53 -15.25 30.93
N VAL A 959 21.39 -16.26 30.86
CA VAL A 959 21.41 -17.39 31.79
C VAL A 959 22.71 -17.36 32.58
N VAL A 960 22.62 -17.23 33.90
CA VAL A 960 23.78 -17.12 34.79
C VAL A 960 23.83 -18.23 35.84
N LYS A 961 25.00 -18.42 36.46
CA LYS A 961 25.21 -19.50 37.45
C LYS A 961 24.25 -19.45 38.64
N ASN A 962 24.09 -18.27 39.23
CA ASN A 962 23.31 -18.06 40.45
C ASN A 962 22.91 -16.58 40.61
N TYR A 963 22.24 -16.26 41.71
CA TYR A 963 21.78 -14.90 41.98
C TYR A 963 22.91 -13.86 42.06
N ASP A 964 24.04 -14.20 42.70
CA ASP A 964 25.18 -13.28 42.83
C ASP A 964 25.80 -12.96 41.45
N ALA A 965 25.82 -13.95 40.55
CA ALA A 965 26.23 -13.76 39.17
C ALA A 965 25.27 -12.84 38.39
N ALA A 966 23.94 -12.93 38.62
CA ALA A 966 22.96 -12.03 38.01
C ALA A 966 23.17 -10.56 38.45
N VAL A 967 23.45 -10.35 39.75
CA VAL A 967 23.78 -9.01 40.27
C VAL A 967 25.07 -8.49 39.64
N THR A 968 26.09 -9.34 39.50
CA THR A 968 27.37 -8.97 38.86
C THR A 968 27.18 -8.60 37.39
N LEU A 969 26.39 -9.37 36.64
CA LEU A 969 26.04 -9.09 35.24
C LEU A 969 25.36 -7.72 35.11
N LEU A 970 24.35 -7.44 35.94
CA LEU A 970 23.64 -6.16 35.96
C LEU A 970 24.55 -4.99 36.32
N GLU A 971 25.47 -5.17 37.28
CA GLU A 971 26.47 -4.14 37.60
C GLU A 971 27.32 -3.80 36.39
N LYS A 972 27.78 -4.80 35.61
CA LYS A 972 28.57 -4.55 34.40
C LYS A 972 27.76 -3.85 33.33
N LEU A 973 26.57 -4.35 33.02
CA LEU A 973 25.71 -3.77 32.00
C LEU A 973 25.23 -2.37 32.37
N SER A 974 25.11 -2.04 33.66
CA SER A 974 24.71 -0.70 34.11
C SER A 974 25.73 0.40 33.78
N GLU A 975 26.95 0.04 33.37
CA GLU A 975 27.94 1.01 32.89
C GLU A 975 27.65 1.50 31.45
N GLU A 976 26.90 0.74 30.65
CA GLU A 976 26.50 1.06 29.26
C GLU A 976 24.99 1.27 29.10
N VAL A 977 24.18 0.64 29.96
CA VAL A 977 22.72 0.67 29.89
C VAL A 977 22.14 1.41 31.10
N ASP A 978 21.56 2.56 30.84
CA ASP A 978 20.89 3.37 31.87
C ASP A 978 19.62 2.69 32.42
N ASP A 979 19.36 2.95 33.71
CA ASP A 979 18.17 2.52 34.47
C ASP A 979 18.02 1.00 34.70
N LEU A 980 19.12 0.22 34.68
CA LEU A 980 19.07 -1.18 35.11
C LEU A 980 18.89 -1.32 36.63
N PRO A 981 18.16 -2.36 37.10
CA PRO A 981 18.01 -2.61 38.53
C PRO A 981 19.35 -3.02 39.14
N SER A 982 19.70 -2.43 40.29
CA SER A 982 20.98 -2.72 40.98
C SER A 982 21.15 -4.16 41.47
N GLY A 983 20.08 -4.97 41.49
CA GLY A 983 20.09 -6.33 42.02
C GLY A 983 20.20 -6.43 43.56
N HIS A 984 21.00 -5.61 44.22
CA HIS A 984 21.33 -5.69 45.66
C HIS A 984 20.15 -5.53 46.64
N GLY A 985 19.01 -5.00 46.20
CA GLY A 985 17.80 -4.79 47.00
C GLY A 985 16.74 -5.88 46.89
N GLU A 986 16.92 -6.82 45.95
CA GLU A 986 15.94 -7.85 45.65
C GLU A 986 16.42 -9.20 46.19
N GLN A 987 15.51 -10.12 46.51
CA GLN A 987 15.88 -11.45 47.03
C GLN A 987 15.46 -12.59 46.08
N ASN A 988 15.02 -12.25 44.86
CA ASN A 988 14.53 -13.22 43.88
C ASN A 988 14.64 -12.67 42.45
N ILE A 989 15.01 -13.52 41.50
CA ILE A 989 15.18 -13.21 40.07
C ILE A 989 13.86 -12.75 39.42
N GLU A 990 12.71 -13.27 39.85
CA GLU A 990 11.39 -12.87 39.35
C GLU A 990 11.06 -11.38 39.58
N LYS A 991 11.66 -10.74 40.58
CA LYS A 991 11.47 -9.31 40.82
C LYS A 991 12.37 -8.47 39.92
N ILE A 992 13.56 -8.99 39.61
CA ILE A 992 14.53 -8.36 38.70
C ILE A 992 13.91 -8.36 37.30
N ASN A 993 13.42 -9.50 36.81
CA ASN A 993 12.79 -9.61 35.48
C ASN A 993 11.57 -8.68 35.31
N LYS A 994 10.84 -8.34 36.38
CA LYS A 994 9.74 -7.35 36.31
C LYS A 994 10.18 -5.91 36.08
N GLN A 995 11.47 -5.64 36.22
CA GLN A 995 12.10 -4.33 36.04
C GLN A 995 13.02 -4.30 34.81
N LEU A 996 13.17 -5.43 34.11
CA LEU A 996 13.95 -5.53 32.89
C LEU A 996 13.03 -5.37 31.68
N ASP A 997 13.36 -4.42 30.82
CA ASP A 997 12.72 -4.17 29.53
C ASP A 997 13.64 -3.25 28.70
N LYS A 998 14.85 -3.73 28.40
CA LYS A 998 15.87 -2.97 27.67
C LYS A 998 16.38 -3.79 26.48
N PRO A 999 16.68 -3.16 25.33
CA PRO A 999 17.32 -3.84 24.21
C PRO A 999 18.63 -4.50 24.64
N GLY A 1000 18.80 -5.78 24.30
CA GLY A 1000 19.96 -6.61 24.68
C GLY A 1000 19.89 -7.25 26.07
N ILE A 1001 18.88 -6.94 26.89
CA ILE A 1001 18.61 -7.61 28.17
C ILE A 1001 17.13 -7.48 28.60
N GLN A 1002 16.33 -8.47 28.24
CA GLN A 1002 14.89 -8.52 28.52
C GLN A 1002 14.60 -9.44 29.71
N GLU A 1003 15.28 -10.58 29.81
CA GLU A 1003 15.07 -11.52 30.91
C GLU A 1003 16.39 -12.12 31.42
N ILE A 1004 16.46 -12.42 32.72
CA ILE A 1004 17.57 -13.18 33.31
C ILE A 1004 17.03 -14.45 33.98
N HIS A 1005 17.68 -15.57 33.72
CA HIS A 1005 17.50 -16.81 34.44
C HIS A 1005 18.79 -17.25 35.16
N THR A 1006 18.61 -18.05 36.20
CA THR A 1006 19.70 -18.80 36.84
C THR A 1006 19.60 -20.28 36.43
N LEU A 1007 20.72 -21.01 36.50
CA LEU A 1007 20.71 -22.47 36.29
C LEU A 1007 19.66 -23.19 37.15
N ASP A 1008 19.50 -22.80 38.43
CA ASP A 1008 18.49 -23.41 39.31
C ASP A 1008 17.06 -22.96 38.99
N SER A 1009 16.84 -21.78 38.41
CA SER A 1009 15.49 -21.34 38.00
C SER A 1009 15.01 -22.05 36.75
N LEU A 1010 15.87 -22.20 35.72
CA LEU A 1010 15.51 -23.00 34.53
C LEU A 1010 15.23 -24.44 34.91
N ARG A 1011 16.10 -25.05 35.72
CA ARG A 1011 15.91 -26.41 36.23
C ARG A 1011 14.57 -26.60 36.95
N LYS A 1012 14.15 -25.61 37.75
CA LYS A 1012 12.85 -25.63 38.45
C LYS A 1012 11.66 -25.38 37.52
N ALA A 1013 11.85 -24.65 36.42
CA ALA A 1013 10.80 -24.38 35.46
C ALA A 1013 10.51 -25.59 34.55
N ILE A 1014 11.52 -26.44 34.32
CA ILE A 1014 11.41 -27.71 33.58
C ILE A 1014 10.87 -28.86 34.48
N GLU A 1015 10.90 -28.71 35.80
CA GLU A 1015 10.29 -29.64 36.79
C GLU A 1015 8.76 -29.50 36.87
#